data_AF-A0A0C3KYZ4-F1
#
_entry.id   AF-A0A0C3KYZ4-F1
#
_cell.length_a   1.000
_cell.length_b   1.000
_cell.length_c   1.000
_cell.angle_alpha   90.00
_cell.angle_beta   90.00
_cell.angle_gamma   90.00
#
_symmetry.space_group_name_H-M   'P 1'
#
loop_
_entity.id
_entity.type
_entity.pdbx_description
1 polymer ?
#
loop_
_entity_poly.entity_id
_entity_poly.type
_entity_poly.pdbx_seq_one_letter_code
_entity_poly.pdbx_strand_id
1 'polypeptide(L)'
;MDYDGPAGQDEVVLFGGAPAAGLKHIKLVNVPINWASLHLSGLKLLHLEQIASVSAMEVIALVTQSLNLEILHLDSLGGAVLSTEQTTNEPNPSPDSRIQLTFLIRLTLRDLHLPFLKFLLSAIISPQLRFLTIDNEVDGQPTAQVLPLGLQHLRPILQSITSGAQTYEVTLSTWGFYAICIGGLDITIAFPTRVSMDHFQETLPWLSSILNIEVAGLPLHLDVDDCYPELSYLEWFTHRTNVTKFTISRDCWLGPGPERIFPSLSQPTSSISPTWLLPKLEVITIDLIWKENNSDIVDMIKKRQSHGRESTVGLDGTLPKGLREIWLVHGSERNAPQSLTDEKFLSEVVRVAEGVDVYWEGKRISDVNQAQQNDTKAVVETVDVTREETRVIMITWISERPTVDTNAREPPMHRLPPEILVEVLRHYLQLGMRLRDLDQLTLVCRRWKVIVESAAVLWGTINAAEGHSIVRKALHAAKDTPLDLTFHEYNSRIGRKTFFEAIGERVRHWRSLTVILKSVHWDFALAALEKGTAPNLEMIHLSAQYGAEMKRNTVTLFGGNPAPSQLKEVSLVHIPINLASLQLGGLRSISLWRTPSVSSADVLNVIRSSPTIESIRLRHLESLTGGAPPPQPFSDRDGLSSFPIHLGSLLHLLLEAIPVPFLNHLLSHISAPRLQTFKVGRELEAQSTAEQFLASLHHQIPTLARLTTGAQVFKVIVINLVLNEGNSETVETIEKRYSASQMSSVGLDGPLSKRLKEIWLTYGGQDDPKPPPNEGFLLEVIRAAGGADVSWAGKKIQSK
;
A
#
# COMPACT_ATOMS: atom_id res chain seq x y z
N MET A 1 4.91 23.05 -17.63
CA MET A 1 5.17 24.26 -16.82
C MET A 1 6.56 24.06 -16.25
N ASP A 2 7.53 24.86 -16.68
CA ASP A 2 8.91 24.75 -16.21
C ASP A 2 8.98 25.18 -14.75
N TYR A 3 9.22 24.22 -13.87
CA TYR A 3 9.35 24.42 -12.45
C TYR A 3 10.79 24.86 -12.15
N ASP A 4 11.07 26.15 -12.30
CA ASP A 4 12.26 26.76 -11.70
C ASP A 4 12.02 26.82 -10.17
N GLY A 5 12.22 25.69 -9.50
CA GLY A 5 12.25 25.63 -8.05
C GLY A 5 13.29 26.63 -7.51
N PRO A 6 13.02 27.38 -6.42
CA PRO A 6 13.84 28.51 -6.04
C PRO A 6 15.27 28.08 -5.71
N ALA A 7 16.21 28.58 -6.52
CA ALA A 7 17.64 28.30 -6.47
C ALA A 7 18.21 28.39 -5.03
N GLY A 8 18.92 27.32 -4.64
CA GLY A 8 19.79 27.30 -3.45
C GLY A 8 19.34 26.38 -2.32
N GLN A 9 18.98 25.11 -2.59
CA GLN A 9 18.80 24.12 -1.52
C GLN A 9 20.13 23.69 -0.89
N ASP A 10 20.34 23.86 0.44
CA ASP A 10 21.51 23.25 1.08
C ASP A 10 21.27 21.76 1.25
N GLU A 11 22.18 21.00 0.70
CA GLU A 11 22.03 19.57 0.53
C GLU A 11 22.53 18.82 1.79
N VAL A 12 21.89 17.71 2.18
CA VAL A 12 22.25 16.94 3.40
C VAL A 12 23.53 16.14 3.19
N VAL A 13 24.55 16.42 4.00
CA VAL A 13 25.81 15.67 4.00
C VAL A 13 25.68 14.37 4.81
N LEU A 14 25.41 13.26 4.13
CA LEU A 14 25.34 11.94 4.78
C LEU A 14 26.73 11.50 5.25
N PHE A 15 26.76 10.82 6.41
CA PHE A 15 28.01 10.32 7.04
C PHE A 15 29.06 11.40 7.31
N GLY A 16 28.66 12.68 7.38
CA GLY A 16 29.61 13.79 7.54
C GLY A 16 30.60 13.92 6.38
N GLY A 17 30.27 13.39 5.19
CA GLY A 17 31.15 13.34 4.03
C GLY A 17 32.21 12.23 4.09
N ALA A 18 32.21 11.41 5.14
CA ALA A 18 33.13 10.29 5.24
C ALA A 18 32.68 9.13 4.32
N PRO A 19 33.62 8.40 3.68
CA PRO A 19 33.28 7.23 2.87
C PRO A 19 32.59 6.13 3.68
N ALA A 20 31.44 5.66 3.21
CA ALA A 20 30.68 4.58 3.86
C ALA A 20 30.95 3.20 3.23
N ALA A 21 32.22 2.82 3.07
CA ALA A 21 32.65 1.62 2.33
C ALA A 21 32.10 0.26 2.85
N GLY A 22 31.65 0.22 4.11
CA GLY A 22 31.02 -0.97 4.70
C GLY A 22 29.53 -1.14 4.36
N LEU A 23 28.88 -0.09 3.86
CA LEU A 23 27.46 -0.11 3.53
C LEU A 23 27.22 -0.95 2.28
N LYS A 24 26.28 -1.92 2.35
CA LYS A 24 25.93 -2.77 1.20
C LYS A 24 24.59 -2.44 0.58
N HIS A 25 23.66 -1.93 1.37
CA HIS A 25 22.32 -1.59 0.90
C HIS A 25 21.97 -0.19 1.37
N ILE A 26 21.44 0.62 0.47
CA ILE A 26 20.94 1.95 0.81
C ILE A 26 19.61 2.20 0.09
N LYS A 27 18.63 2.70 0.86
CA LYS A 27 17.36 3.19 0.34
C LYS A 27 17.17 4.63 0.82
N LEU A 28 17.00 5.55 -0.12
CA LEU A 28 16.80 6.96 0.13
C LEU A 28 15.45 7.34 -0.49
N VAL A 29 14.58 7.97 0.31
CA VAL A 29 13.23 8.38 -0.12
C VAL A 29 12.98 9.81 0.30
N ASN A 30 12.76 10.71 -0.67
CA ASN A 30 12.44 12.12 -0.42
C ASN A 30 13.45 12.80 0.53
N VAL A 31 14.75 12.64 0.25
CA VAL A 31 15.85 13.23 1.02
C VAL A 31 16.71 14.11 0.11
N PRO A 32 16.86 15.42 0.37
CA PRO A 32 17.76 16.29 -0.40
C PRO A 32 19.20 16.05 0.07
N ILE A 33 20.03 15.39 -0.74
CA ILE A 33 21.38 14.93 -0.34
C ILE A 33 22.45 15.75 -1.03
N ASN A 34 23.51 16.08 -0.30
CA ASN A 34 24.72 16.66 -0.89
C ASN A 34 25.48 15.55 -1.61
N TRP A 35 25.15 15.37 -2.87
CA TRP A 35 25.70 14.30 -3.68
C TRP A 35 27.21 14.44 -3.87
N ALA A 36 27.73 15.67 -3.94
CA ALA A 36 29.16 15.92 -4.02
C ALA A 36 29.93 15.39 -2.79
N SER A 37 29.28 15.35 -1.62
CA SER A 37 29.84 14.79 -0.38
C SER A 37 29.57 13.30 -0.18
N LEU A 38 28.69 12.71 -1.00
CA LEU A 38 28.24 11.34 -0.82
C LEU A 38 29.22 10.35 -1.46
N HIS A 39 30.05 9.72 -0.63
CA HIS A 39 31.01 8.70 -1.05
C HIS A 39 30.51 7.29 -0.67
N LEU A 40 29.76 6.67 -1.58
CA LEU A 40 29.26 5.30 -1.42
C LEU A 40 29.96 4.36 -2.40
N SER A 41 30.58 3.31 -1.87
CA SER A 41 31.24 2.30 -2.70
C SER A 41 30.91 0.89 -2.27
N GLY A 42 30.97 -0.03 -3.23
CA GLY A 42 30.74 -1.45 -2.98
C GLY A 42 29.32 -1.80 -2.53
N LEU A 43 28.33 -1.00 -2.91
CA LEU A 43 26.90 -1.32 -2.74
C LEU A 43 26.51 -2.54 -3.56
N LYS A 44 25.57 -3.32 -3.03
CA LYS A 44 24.80 -4.37 -3.71
C LYS A 44 23.40 -3.91 -4.09
N LEU A 45 22.82 -2.99 -3.30
CA LEU A 45 21.50 -2.41 -3.55
C LEU A 45 21.57 -0.90 -3.41
N LEU A 46 21.15 -0.19 -4.46
CA LEU A 46 20.92 1.25 -4.48
C LEU A 46 19.46 1.51 -4.86
N HIS A 47 18.72 2.14 -3.95
CA HIS A 47 17.33 2.53 -4.17
C HIS A 47 17.17 4.02 -3.87
N LEU A 48 16.88 4.79 -4.91
CA LEU A 48 16.59 6.22 -4.84
C LEU A 48 15.14 6.45 -5.28
N GLU A 49 14.33 7.06 -4.41
CA GLU A 49 12.90 7.28 -4.63
C GLU A 49 12.54 8.73 -4.27
N GLN A 50 11.87 9.43 -5.17
CA GLN A 50 11.41 10.81 -4.94
C GLN A 50 12.53 11.77 -4.52
N ILE A 51 13.74 11.61 -5.07
CA ILE A 51 14.87 12.47 -4.68
C ILE A 51 14.89 13.73 -5.56
N ALA A 52 14.61 14.87 -4.92
CA ALA A 52 14.79 16.17 -5.53
C ALA A 52 16.28 16.45 -5.83
N SER A 53 16.54 17.13 -6.96
CA SER A 53 17.84 17.74 -7.27
C SER A 53 19.03 16.79 -7.48
N VAL A 54 18.82 15.50 -7.73
CA VAL A 54 19.91 14.62 -8.16
C VAL A 54 20.19 14.78 -9.65
N SER A 55 21.43 15.14 -9.98
CA SER A 55 21.88 15.21 -11.37
C SER A 55 22.19 13.81 -11.91
N ALA A 56 22.14 13.68 -13.24
CA ALA A 56 22.51 12.45 -13.91
C ALA A 56 23.96 12.01 -13.59
N MET A 57 24.87 12.98 -13.49
CA MET A 57 26.29 12.73 -13.21
C MET A 57 26.52 12.20 -11.80
N GLU A 58 25.73 12.64 -10.82
CA GLU A 58 25.83 12.15 -9.44
C GLU A 58 25.34 10.71 -9.33
N VAL A 59 24.23 10.37 -10.00
CA VAL A 59 23.79 8.96 -10.10
C VAL A 59 24.87 8.11 -10.75
N ILE A 60 25.46 8.57 -11.86
CA ILE A 60 26.56 7.88 -12.54
C ILE A 60 27.78 7.72 -11.64
N ALA A 61 28.16 8.73 -10.87
CA ALA A 61 29.26 8.66 -9.92
C ALA A 61 29.04 7.56 -8.87
N LEU A 62 27.83 7.50 -8.28
CA LEU A 62 27.48 6.47 -7.29
C LEU A 62 27.48 5.06 -7.88
N VAL A 63 26.90 4.92 -9.08
CA VAL A 63 26.86 3.66 -9.81
C VAL A 63 28.27 3.19 -10.15
N THR A 64 29.14 4.09 -10.61
CA THR A 64 30.55 3.80 -10.95
C THR A 64 31.37 3.43 -9.72
N GLN A 65 31.11 4.05 -8.56
CA GLN A 65 31.75 3.69 -7.30
C GLN A 65 31.26 2.33 -6.73
N SER A 66 30.17 1.79 -7.27
CA SER A 66 29.52 0.57 -6.79
C SER A 66 29.33 -0.50 -7.89
N LEU A 67 30.44 -0.95 -8.49
CA LEU A 67 30.42 -1.97 -9.56
C LEU A 67 29.85 -3.34 -9.14
N ASN A 68 29.68 -3.58 -7.84
CA ASN A 68 29.08 -4.80 -7.28
C ASN A 68 27.55 -4.71 -7.11
N LEU A 69 26.90 -3.69 -7.69
CA LEU A 69 25.45 -3.55 -7.62
C LEU A 69 24.75 -4.76 -8.25
N GLU A 70 23.86 -5.37 -7.48
CA GLU A 70 22.95 -6.44 -7.90
C GLU A 70 21.56 -5.87 -8.23
N ILE A 71 21.15 -4.81 -7.53
CA ILE A 71 19.85 -4.14 -7.68
C ILE A 71 20.04 -2.62 -7.76
N LEU A 72 19.55 -2.02 -8.83
CA LEU A 72 19.47 -0.57 -9.01
C LEU A 72 18.01 -0.17 -9.22
N HIS A 73 17.47 0.63 -8.30
CA HIS A 73 16.11 1.17 -8.37
C HIS A 73 16.16 2.69 -8.29
N LEU A 74 15.67 3.34 -9.35
CA LEU A 74 15.57 4.79 -9.45
C LEU A 74 14.12 5.13 -9.73
N ASP A 75 13.51 5.97 -8.90
CA ASP A 75 12.09 6.31 -8.94
C ASP A 75 11.91 7.81 -8.67
N SER A 76 11.18 8.51 -9.55
CA SER A 76 10.73 9.90 -9.32
C SER A 76 11.86 10.89 -8.99
N LEU A 77 12.94 10.89 -9.79
CA LEU A 77 14.11 11.75 -9.55
C LEU A 77 13.87 13.17 -10.08
N GLY A 78 13.11 13.95 -9.31
CA GLY A 78 12.50 15.25 -9.65
C GLY A 78 13.44 16.44 -9.90
N GLY A 79 14.67 16.21 -10.31
CA GLY A 79 15.64 17.27 -10.65
C GLY A 79 16.69 16.88 -11.68
N ALA A 80 16.64 15.66 -12.23
CA ALA A 80 17.56 15.21 -13.27
C ALA A 80 17.19 15.78 -14.65
N VAL A 81 16.80 17.06 -14.71
CA VAL A 81 16.70 17.78 -15.98
C VAL A 81 18.13 18.10 -16.37
N LEU A 82 18.69 17.31 -17.28
CA LEU A 82 19.80 17.78 -18.11
C LEU A 82 19.34 19.15 -18.63
N SER A 83 20.06 20.22 -18.32
CA SER A 83 19.68 21.57 -18.73
C SER A 83 19.34 21.52 -20.23
N THR A 84 18.25 22.15 -20.66
CA THR A 84 17.80 22.10 -22.07
C THR A 84 18.92 22.51 -23.04
N GLU A 85 19.85 23.38 -22.61
CA GLU A 85 21.07 23.72 -23.35
C GLU A 85 22.16 22.62 -23.40
N GLN A 86 22.22 21.72 -22.40
CA GLN A 86 23.14 20.57 -22.35
C GLN A 86 22.61 19.35 -23.11
N THR A 87 21.30 19.10 -23.13
CA THR A 87 20.73 17.88 -23.78
C THR A 87 20.96 17.77 -25.28
N THR A 88 21.11 18.88 -26.01
CA THR A 88 21.31 18.86 -27.46
C THR A 88 22.78 18.78 -27.88
N ASN A 89 23.71 19.06 -26.95
CA ASN A 89 25.15 19.13 -27.24
C ASN A 89 26.01 18.18 -26.39
N GLU A 90 25.47 17.52 -25.36
CA GLU A 90 26.23 16.48 -24.67
C GLU A 90 26.48 15.30 -25.63
N PRO A 91 27.75 14.97 -25.91
CA PRO A 91 28.05 13.83 -26.74
C PRO A 91 27.51 12.58 -26.05
N ASN A 92 26.75 11.76 -26.78
CA ASN A 92 26.44 10.40 -26.36
C ASN A 92 27.71 9.79 -25.73
N PRO A 93 27.63 9.22 -24.52
CA PRO A 93 28.80 8.71 -23.84
C PRO A 93 29.56 7.82 -24.81
N SER A 94 30.86 8.11 -24.97
CA SER A 94 31.73 7.33 -25.84
C SER A 94 31.51 5.85 -25.52
N PRO A 95 31.50 4.93 -26.51
CA PRO A 95 31.36 3.51 -26.24
C PRO A 95 32.33 3.00 -25.15
N ASP A 96 33.50 3.64 -25.02
CA ASP A 96 34.54 3.31 -24.04
C ASP A 96 34.27 3.85 -22.62
N SER A 97 33.35 4.81 -22.44
CA SER A 97 33.02 5.41 -21.14
C SER A 97 31.80 4.78 -20.46
N ARG A 98 31.31 3.64 -20.97
CA ARG A 98 30.14 2.95 -20.42
C ARG A 98 30.49 2.23 -19.12
N ILE A 99 29.57 2.30 -18.15
CA ILE A 99 29.72 1.67 -16.85
C ILE A 99 29.36 0.18 -16.96
N GLN A 100 30.33 -0.68 -16.69
CA GLN A 100 30.11 -2.11 -16.62
C GLN A 100 29.64 -2.52 -15.22
N LEU A 101 28.36 -2.88 -15.10
CA LEU A 101 27.77 -3.41 -13.88
C LEU A 101 27.59 -4.92 -14.02
N THR A 102 28.70 -5.66 -13.93
CA THR A 102 28.74 -7.12 -14.23
C THR A 102 27.81 -7.95 -13.35
N PHE A 103 27.45 -7.47 -12.16
CA PHE A 103 26.61 -8.18 -11.19
C PHE A 103 25.15 -7.71 -11.17
N LEU A 104 24.78 -6.71 -11.98
CA LEU A 104 23.44 -6.11 -11.91
C LEU A 104 22.39 -7.08 -12.46
N ILE A 105 21.58 -7.64 -11.57
CA ILE A 105 20.52 -8.61 -11.88
C ILE A 105 19.20 -7.89 -12.19
N ARG A 106 18.90 -6.78 -11.50
CA ARG A 106 17.65 -6.04 -11.63
C ARG A 106 17.89 -4.54 -11.78
N LEU A 107 17.32 -3.96 -12.83
CA LEU A 107 17.27 -2.52 -13.09
C LEU A 107 15.80 -2.07 -13.13
N THR A 108 15.43 -1.14 -12.26
CA THR A 108 14.09 -0.55 -12.20
C THR A 108 14.21 0.97 -12.33
N LEU A 109 13.56 1.55 -13.33
CA LEU A 109 13.61 2.96 -13.69
C LEU A 109 12.18 3.49 -13.78
N ARG A 110 11.75 4.27 -12.78
CA ARG A 110 10.39 4.79 -12.65
C ARG A 110 10.33 6.30 -12.64
N ASP A 111 9.35 6.89 -13.31
CA ASP A 111 9.04 8.33 -13.27
C ASP A 111 10.30 9.21 -13.43
N LEU A 112 11.19 8.81 -14.34
CA LEU A 112 12.41 9.54 -14.67
C LEU A 112 12.14 10.44 -15.86
N HIS A 113 12.68 11.66 -15.80
CA HIS A 113 12.65 12.56 -16.95
C HIS A 113 13.31 11.90 -18.17
N LEU A 114 12.69 12.05 -19.34
CA LEU A 114 13.00 11.17 -20.46
C LEU A 114 14.46 11.26 -21.00
N PRO A 115 15.06 12.45 -21.16
CA PRO A 115 16.48 12.58 -21.45
C PRO A 115 17.38 11.82 -20.46
N PHE A 116 17.04 11.84 -19.17
CA PHE A 116 17.82 11.15 -18.15
C PHE A 116 17.68 9.63 -18.24
N LEU A 117 16.46 9.14 -18.49
CA LEU A 117 16.22 7.73 -18.79
C LEU A 117 17.07 7.26 -19.99
N LYS A 118 17.05 8.01 -21.10
CA LYS A 118 17.86 7.72 -22.31
C LYS A 118 19.36 7.67 -21.98
N PHE A 119 19.83 8.62 -21.19
CA PHE A 119 21.23 8.71 -20.78
C PHE A 119 21.65 7.53 -19.90
N LEU A 120 20.87 7.18 -18.87
CA LEU A 120 21.18 6.03 -18.01
C LEU A 120 21.21 4.71 -18.78
N LEU A 121 20.22 4.52 -19.66
CA LEU A 121 20.17 3.33 -20.50
C LEU A 121 21.40 3.26 -21.40
N SER A 122 21.82 4.37 -22.03
CA SER A 122 23.01 4.43 -22.88
C SER A 122 24.35 4.26 -22.15
N ALA A 123 24.40 4.65 -20.87
CA ALA A 123 25.60 4.61 -20.04
C ALA A 123 25.88 3.25 -19.38
N ILE A 124 24.86 2.43 -19.14
CA ILE A 124 25.00 1.17 -18.38
C ILE A 124 25.15 -0.04 -19.31
N ILE A 125 26.10 -0.92 -19.00
CA ILE A 125 26.21 -2.28 -19.55
C ILE A 125 26.09 -3.27 -18.39
N SER A 126 25.06 -4.12 -18.42
CA SER A 126 24.94 -5.24 -17.48
C SER A 126 24.75 -6.58 -18.22
N PRO A 127 25.81 -7.40 -18.37
CA PRO A 127 25.71 -8.69 -19.03
C PRO A 127 24.90 -9.73 -18.24
N GLN A 128 24.69 -9.52 -16.93
CA GLN A 128 23.93 -10.42 -16.07
C GLN A 128 22.51 -9.91 -15.76
N LEU A 129 22.06 -8.85 -16.44
CA LEU A 129 20.72 -8.32 -16.25
C LEU A 129 19.71 -9.43 -16.53
N ARG A 130 18.78 -9.65 -15.59
CA ARG A 130 17.67 -10.60 -15.72
C ARG A 130 16.32 -9.90 -15.73
N PHE A 131 16.25 -8.74 -15.08
CA PHE A 131 15.03 -7.95 -14.95
C PHE A 131 15.30 -6.50 -15.35
N LEU A 132 14.54 -5.99 -16.32
CA LEU A 132 14.51 -4.59 -16.68
C LEU A 132 13.07 -4.09 -16.59
N THR A 133 12.81 -3.16 -15.67
CA THR A 133 11.51 -2.48 -15.52
C THR A 133 11.70 -1.01 -15.86
N ILE A 134 10.96 -0.53 -16.87
CA ILE A 134 10.88 0.89 -17.23
C ILE A 134 9.43 1.30 -17.02
N ASP A 135 9.16 2.26 -16.14
CA ASP A 135 7.81 2.73 -15.80
C ASP A 135 7.79 4.27 -15.84
N ASN A 136 7.52 4.87 -17.00
CA ASN A 136 7.71 6.32 -17.15
C ASN A 136 6.54 6.98 -17.85
N GLU A 137 6.25 8.21 -17.44
CA GLU A 137 5.33 9.09 -18.14
C GLU A 137 5.98 9.64 -19.41
N VAL A 138 5.25 9.62 -20.52
CA VAL A 138 5.73 10.15 -21.81
C VAL A 138 4.75 11.23 -22.30
N ASP A 139 5.29 12.41 -22.61
CA ASP A 139 4.56 13.59 -23.07
C ASP A 139 4.02 13.44 -24.51
N GLY A 140 3.19 12.43 -24.76
CA GLY A 140 2.51 12.21 -26.04
C GLY A 140 3.42 11.80 -27.21
N GLN A 141 4.74 11.66 -27.01
CA GLN A 141 5.62 11.08 -28.03
C GLN A 141 5.47 9.55 -28.08
N PRO A 142 5.45 8.94 -29.28
CA PRO A 142 5.49 7.50 -29.41
C PRO A 142 6.73 6.89 -28.76
N THR A 143 6.55 5.80 -28.01
CA THR A 143 7.64 5.07 -27.34
C THR A 143 8.76 4.67 -28.28
N ALA A 144 8.42 4.32 -29.52
CA ALA A 144 9.36 3.94 -30.57
C ALA A 144 10.22 5.11 -31.08
N GLN A 145 9.92 6.35 -30.71
CA GLN A 145 10.78 7.51 -30.96
C GLN A 145 11.65 7.82 -29.74
N VAL A 146 11.19 7.35 -28.58
CA VAL A 146 11.71 7.69 -27.28
C VAL A 146 12.79 6.72 -26.80
N LEU A 147 12.54 5.42 -26.83
CA LEU A 147 13.46 4.42 -26.30
C LEU A 147 14.55 3.87 -27.25
N PRO A 148 14.48 3.94 -28.61
CA PRO A 148 15.44 3.23 -29.47
C PRO A 148 16.90 3.61 -29.28
N LEU A 149 17.20 4.92 -29.19
CA LEU A 149 18.58 5.41 -29.10
C LEU A 149 19.26 4.95 -27.80
N GLY A 150 18.50 4.91 -26.70
CA GLY A 150 19.01 4.49 -25.39
C GLY A 150 19.10 2.98 -25.21
N LEU A 151 18.38 2.17 -26.00
CA LEU A 151 18.35 0.71 -25.83
C LEU A 151 19.17 -0.07 -26.88
N GLN A 152 19.70 0.59 -27.91
CA GLN A 152 20.34 -0.09 -29.03
C GLN A 152 21.54 -0.97 -28.62
N HIS A 153 22.40 -0.51 -27.71
CA HIS A 153 23.55 -1.28 -27.22
C HIS A 153 23.13 -2.35 -26.20
N LEU A 154 21.96 -2.21 -25.56
CA LEU A 154 21.37 -3.25 -24.71
C LEU A 154 20.74 -4.37 -25.54
N ARG A 155 20.64 -4.25 -26.87
CA ARG A 155 20.06 -5.28 -27.75
C ARG A 155 20.47 -6.72 -27.39
N PRO A 156 21.76 -7.09 -27.22
CA PRO A 156 22.14 -8.46 -26.86
C PRO A 156 21.61 -8.89 -25.48
N ILE A 157 21.54 -7.96 -24.53
CA ILE A 157 21.01 -8.19 -23.17
C ILE A 157 19.49 -8.33 -23.22
N LEU A 158 18.80 -7.45 -23.94
CA LEU A 158 17.36 -7.51 -24.17
C LEU A 158 16.97 -8.82 -24.86
N GLN A 159 17.75 -9.25 -25.86
CA GLN A 159 17.64 -10.56 -26.48
C GLN A 159 17.84 -11.69 -25.46
N SER A 160 18.82 -11.58 -24.57
CA SER A 160 19.08 -12.58 -23.54
C SER A 160 17.94 -12.67 -22.49
N ILE A 161 17.43 -11.55 -21.97
CA ILE A 161 16.36 -11.57 -20.95
C ILE A 161 15.00 -11.98 -21.51
N THR A 162 14.82 -11.82 -22.83
CA THR A 162 13.64 -12.29 -23.55
C THR A 162 13.85 -13.68 -24.16
N SER A 163 15.07 -14.21 -24.17
CA SER A 163 15.36 -15.54 -24.70
C SER A 163 14.63 -16.60 -23.88
N GLY A 164 13.81 -17.41 -24.56
CA GLY A 164 12.97 -18.42 -23.92
C GLY A 164 11.59 -17.92 -23.47
N ALA A 165 11.25 -16.65 -23.67
CA ALA A 165 9.88 -16.18 -23.50
C ALA A 165 8.95 -16.92 -24.47
N GLN A 166 8.03 -17.73 -23.93
CA GLN A 166 7.04 -18.46 -24.72
C GLN A 166 5.78 -17.63 -24.97
N THR A 167 5.57 -16.60 -24.16
CA THR A 167 4.42 -15.70 -24.22
C THR A 167 4.89 -14.29 -23.91
N TYR A 168 4.08 -13.30 -24.27
CA TYR A 168 4.20 -11.95 -23.74
C TYR A 168 2.85 -11.43 -23.27
N GLU A 169 2.87 -10.44 -22.39
CA GLU A 169 1.68 -9.82 -21.83
C GLU A 169 1.63 -8.34 -22.21
N VAL A 170 0.44 -7.85 -22.54
CA VAL A 170 0.19 -6.43 -22.76
C VAL A 170 -0.98 -6.01 -21.87
N THR A 171 -0.75 -5.11 -20.91
CA THR A 171 -1.80 -4.57 -20.04
C THR A 171 -2.22 -3.19 -20.54
N LEU A 172 -3.53 -2.96 -20.66
CA LEU A 172 -4.13 -1.68 -21.03
C LEU A 172 -4.92 -1.12 -19.85
N SER A 173 -4.70 0.13 -19.45
CA SER A 173 -5.38 0.72 -18.28
C SER A 173 -6.09 2.07 -18.51
N THR A 174 -7.18 2.35 -17.78
CA THR A 174 -7.90 3.65 -17.84
C THR A 174 -7.12 4.77 -17.21
N TRP A 175 -6.18 4.43 -16.33
CA TRP A 175 -5.24 5.36 -15.74
C TRP A 175 -4.24 5.90 -16.76
N GLY A 176 -4.45 5.63 -18.05
CA GLY A 176 -3.69 6.21 -19.14
C GLY A 176 -2.35 5.51 -19.34
N PHE A 177 -2.14 4.30 -18.83
CA PHE A 177 -0.89 3.57 -19.08
C PHE A 177 -1.11 2.27 -19.87
N TYR A 178 -0.03 1.81 -20.49
CA TYR A 178 0.06 0.43 -20.95
C TYR A 178 1.36 -0.21 -20.49
N ALA A 179 1.32 -1.52 -20.25
CA ALA A 179 2.48 -2.31 -19.91
C ALA A 179 2.72 -3.39 -20.96
N ILE A 180 3.99 -3.70 -21.24
CA ILE A 180 4.42 -4.81 -22.09
C ILE A 180 5.45 -5.64 -21.33
N CYS A 181 5.12 -6.90 -21.06
CA CYS A 181 5.98 -7.83 -20.34
C CYS A 181 6.42 -9.00 -21.24
N ILE A 182 7.73 -9.17 -21.46
CA ILE A 182 8.31 -10.23 -22.29
C ILE A 182 9.45 -10.91 -21.51
N GLY A 183 9.22 -12.10 -20.97
CA GLY A 183 10.24 -12.79 -20.16
C GLY A 183 10.64 -11.95 -18.93
N GLY A 184 11.90 -11.54 -18.85
CA GLY A 184 12.40 -10.63 -17.81
C GLY A 184 12.29 -9.12 -18.11
N LEU A 185 11.78 -8.75 -19.28
CA LEU A 185 11.57 -7.36 -19.69
C LEU A 185 10.15 -6.90 -19.32
N ASP A 186 10.03 -5.75 -18.67
CA ASP A 186 8.79 -5.09 -18.31
C ASP A 186 8.89 -3.60 -18.69
N ILE A 187 8.01 -3.15 -19.58
CA ILE A 187 7.93 -1.77 -20.06
C ILE A 187 6.52 -1.26 -19.79
N THR A 188 6.37 -0.45 -18.76
CA THR A 188 5.17 0.31 -18.43
C THR A 188 5.33 1.77 -18.87
N ILE A 189 4.34 2.30 -19.56
CA ILE A 189 4.36 3.66 -20.07
C ILE A 189 3.05 4.32 -19.73
N ALA A 190 3.13 5.33 -18.87
CA ALA A 190 2.01 6.15 -18.49
C ALA A 190 1.86 7.34 -19.43
N PHE A 191 0.62 7.72 -19.68
CA PHE A 191 0.24 8.89 -20.44
C PHE A 191 -0.71 9.73 -19.57
N PRO A 192 -0.52 11.05 -19.53
CA PRO A 192 -1.43 11.94 -18.80
C PRO A 192 -2.84 11.99 -19.41
N THR A 193 -2.98 11.48 -20.64
CA THR A 193 -4.24 11.42 -21.39
C THR A 193 -4.51 10.01 -21.89
N ARG A 194 -5.63 9.80 -22.57
CA ARG A 194 -5.97 8.50 -23.16
C ARG A 194 -4.85 8.03 -24.08
N VAL A 195 -4.39 6.79 -23.87
CA VAL A 195 -3.40 6.14 -24.73
C VAL A 195 -3.92 6.13 -26.17
N SER A 196 -3.22 6.79 -27.10
CA SER A 196 -3.53 6.68 -28.52
C SER A 196 -3.03 5.34 -29.08
N MET A 197 -3.78 4.78 -30.04
CA MET A 197 -3.39 3.59 -30.76
C MET A 197 -2.00 3.69 -31.39
N ASP A 198 -1.64 4.88 -31.88
CA ASP A 198 -0.40 5.12 -32.61
C ASP A 198 0.82 4.71 -31.79
N HIS A 199 0.76 4.86 -30.46
CA HIS A 199 1.82 4.41 -29.56
C HIS A 199 2.04 2.89 -29.66
N PHE A 200 0.99 2.08 -29.70
CA PHE A 200 1.13 0.62 -29.87
C PHE A 200 1.62 0.24 -31.26
N GLN A 201 1.10 0.94 -32.29
CA GLN A 201 1.45 0.69 -33.68
C GLN A 201 2.94 0.84 -33.93
N GLU A 202 3.57 1.79 -33.26
CA GLU A 202 5.01 2.00 -33.40
C GLU A 202 5.82 1.11 -32.43
N THR A 203 5.32 0.86 -31.22
CA THR A 203 6.07 0.15 -30.17
C THR A 203 6.31 -1.32 -30.48
N LEU A 204 5.30 -2.07 -30.96
CA LEU A 204 5.48 -3.52 -31.21
C LEU A 204 6.46 -3.82 -32.35
N PRO A 205 6.40 -3.16 -33.53
CA PRO A 205 7.40 -3.37 -34.58
C PRO A 205 8.81 -2.98 -34.12
N TRP A 206 8.91 -1.90 -33.35
CA TRP A 206 10.17 -1.47 -32.76
C TRP A 206 10.74 -2.52 -31.79
N LEU A 207 9.94 -3.05 -30.86
CA LEU A 207 10.34 -4.14 -29.96
C LEU A 207 10.76 -5.38 -30.75
N SER A 208 10.01 -5.75 -31.79
CA SER A 208 10.36 -6.88 -32.65
C SER A 208 11.74 -6.69 -33.31
N SER A 209 12.01 -5.49 -33.80
CA SER A 209 13.30 -5.11 -34.39
C SER A 209 14.44 -5.13 -33.37
N ILE A 210 14.22 -4.63 -32.14
CA ILE A 210 15.25 -4.65 -31.11
C ILE A 210 15.54 -6.07 -30.63
N LEU A 211 14.49 -6.83 -30.31
CA LEU A 211 14.62 -8.17 -29.75
C LEU A 211 15.01 -9.20 -30.80
N ASN A 212 14.96 -8.88 -32.10
CA ASN A 212 15.15 -9.84 -33.19
C ASN A 212 14.25 -11.09 -33.00
N ILE A 213 13.04 -10.86 -32.49
CA ILE A 213 11.99 -11.85 -32.31
C ILE A 213 10.78 -11.30 -33.05
N GLU A 214 10.11 -12.14 -33.82
CA GLU A 214 8.81 -11.80 -34.37
C GLU A 214 7.78 -11.82 -33.23
N VAL A 215 7.71 -10.73 -32.46
CA VAL A 215 6.82 -10.62 -31.28
C VAL A 215 5.37 -10.90 -31.68
N ALA A 216 4.97 -10.46 -32.88
CA ALA A 216 3.68 -10.76 -33.48
C ALA A 216 3.36 -12.27 -33.61
N GLY A 217 4.38 -13.12 -33.74
CA GLY A 217 4.25 -14.57 -33.83
C GLY A 217 4.12 -15.26 -32.47
N LEU A 218 4.59 -14.62 -31.38
CA LEU A 218 4.51 -15.18 -30.03
C LEU A 218 3.07 -15.12 -29.49
N PRO A 219 2.62 -16.12 -28.72
CA PRO A 219 1.38 -16.04 -27.97
C PRO A 219 1.33 -14.80 -27.06
N LEU A 220 0.30 -13.99 -27.23
CA LEU A 220 0.01 -12.79 -26.44
C LEU A 220 -1.10 -13.06 -25.41
N HIS A 221 -0.86 -12.68 -24.17
CA HIS A 221 -1.87 -12.41 -23.15
C HIS A 221 -2.19 -10.90 -23.17
N LEU A 222 -3.36 -10.53 -23.70
CA LEU A 222 -3.85 -9.16 -23.64
C LEU A 222 -4.67 -8.99 -22.35
N ASP A 223 -4.22 -8.14 -21.43
CA ASP A 223 -4.93 -7.75 -20.22
C ASP A 223 -5.52 -6.36 -20.36
N VAL A 224 -6.80 -6.21 -20.05
CA VAL A 224 -7.56 -4.98 -20.12
C VAL A 224 -8.02 -4.71 -18.70
N ASP A 225 -7.29 -3.85 -18.01
CA ASP A 225 -7.48 -3.53 -16.59
C ASP A 225 -8.13 -2.16 -16.46
N ASP A 226 -9.34 -2.13 -15.93
CA ASP A 226 -10.13 -0.92 -15.74
C ASP A 226 -10.42 -0.10 -17.00
N CYS A 227 -10.14 -0.60 -18.22
CA CYS A 227 -10.30 0.19 -19.45
C CYS A 227 -11.30 -0.31 -20.47
N TYR A 228 -11.86 0.63 -21.26
CA TYR A 228 -12.64 0.33 -22.46
C TYR A 228 -11.79 0.65 -23.66
N PRO A 229 -10.98 -0.30 -24.13
CA PRO A 229 -10.33 -0.13 -25.40
C PRO A 229 -11.44 0.07 -26.44
N GLU A 230 -11.30 1.09 -27.28
CA GLU A 230 -12.18 1.20 -28.44
C GLU A 230 -12.06 -0.09 -29.27
N LEU A 231 -13.12 -0.50 -29.98
CA LEU A 231 -13.09 -1.74 -30.76
C LEU A 231 -11.92 -1.78 -31.76
N SER A 232 -11.50 -0.61 -32.25
CA SER A 232 -10.32 -0.43 -33.09
C SER A 232 -9.04 -1.01 -32.47
N TYR A 233 -8.88 -0.97 -31.13
CA TYR A 233 -7.72 -1.55 -30.43
C TYR A 233 -7.72 -3.06 -30.56
N LEU A 234 -8.87 -3.68 -30.29
CA LEU A 234 -9.01 -5.13 -30.42
C LEU A 234 -8.87 -5.58 -31.88
N GLU A 235 -9.38 -4.82 -32.85
CA GLU A 235 -9.17 -5.05 -34.28
C GLU A 235 -7.68 -4.97 -34.66
N TRP A 236 -6.96 -3.99 -34.11
CA TRP A 236 -5.53 -3.88 -34.35
C TRP A 236 -4.76 -5.10 -33.83
N PHE A 237 -4.99 -5.52 -32.58
CA PHE A 237 -4.37 -6.73 -32.02
C PHE A 237 -4.77 -7.99 -32.82
N THR A 238 -6.02 -8.06 -33.27
CA THR A 238 -6.55 -9.16 -34.10
C THR A 238 -5.72 -9.39 -35.36
N HIS A 239 -5.35 -8.32 -36.05
CA HIS A 239 -4.66 -8.41 -37.34
C HIS A 239 -3.13 -8.49 -37.22
N ARG A 240 -2.56 -8.10 -36.07
CA ARG A 240 -1.12 -7.90 -35.92
C ARG A 240 -0.45 -8.83 -34.92
N THR A 241 -1.20 -9.51 -34.07
CA THR A 241 -0.64 -10.30 -32.97
C THR A 241 -1.34 -11.65 -32.81
N ASN A 242 -0.73 -12.55 -32.05
CA ASN A 242 -1.29 -13.85 -31.74
C ASN A 242 -1.91 -13.85 -30.33
N VAL A 243 -2.99 -13.09 -30.11
CA VAL A 243 -3.69 -13.09 -28.82
C VAL A 243 -4.27 -14.47 -28.55
N THR A 244 -3.67 -15.19 -27.60
CA THR A 244 -4.09 -16.53 -27.15
C THR A 244 -4.75 -16.49 -25.78
N LYS A 245 -4.45 -15.46 -24.97
CA LYS A 245 -5.10 -15.21 -23.70
C LYS A 245 -5.65 -13.78 -23.65
N PHE A 246 -6.84 -13.61 -23.12
CA PHE A 246 -7.48 -12.30 -22.96
C PHE A 246 -8.05 -12.18 -21.56
N THR A 247 -7.63 -11.17 -20.82
CA THR A 247 -8.14 -10.85 -19.49
C THR A 247 -8.87 -9.51 -19.54
N ILE A 248 -10.06 -9.46 -18.98
CA ILE A 248 -10.83 -8.24 -18.80
C ILE A 248 -11.12 -8.12 -17.32
N SER A 249 -10.42 -7.21 -16.66
CA SER A 249 -10.61 -6.82 -15.27
C SER A 249 -11.21 -5.42 -15.21
N ARG A 250 -12.05 -5.15 -14.21
CA ARG A 250 -12.76 -3.87 -14.13
C ARG A 250 -12.92 -3.41 -12.70
N ASP A 251 -12.84 -2.11 -12.52
CA ASP A 251 -13.26 -1.40 -11.33
C ASP A 251 -14.62 -0.75 -11.61
N CYS A 252 -15.54 -0.92 -10.67
CA CYS A 252 -16.95 -0.62 -10.88
C CYS A 252 -17.28 0.89 -11.02
N TRP A 253 -16.29 1.76 -10.93
CA TRP A 253 -16.49 3.19 -10.74
C TRP A 253 -16.43 4.05 -12.01
N LEU A 254 -15.91 3.55 -13.13
CA LEU A 254 -15.54 4.40 -14.26
C LEU A 254 -16.07 3.85 -15.59
N GLY A 255 -17.21 4.34 -16.09
CA GLY A 255 -17.61 4.30 -17.53
C GLY A 255 -18.69 3.28 -17.96
N PRO A 256 -19.24 3.41 -19.19
CA PRO A 256 -20.22 2.47 -19.78
C PRO A 256 -19.59 1.10 -20.05
N GLY A 257 -20.35 0.00 -19.91
CA GLY A 257 -19.76 -1.33 -19.73
C GLY A 257 -19.20 -2.07 -20.95
N PRO A 258 -18.74 -3.33 -20.79
CA PRO A 258 -18.18 -4.18 -21.87
C PRO A 258 -19.25 -4.63 -22.88
N GLU A 259 -20.40 -3.97 -22.91
CA GLU A 259 -21.57 -4.18 -23.77
C GLU A 259 -21.19 -4.24 -25.26
N ARG A 260 -20.05 -3.67 -25.64
CA ARG A 260 -19.56 -3.73 -27.03
C ARG A 260 -18.50 -4.79 -27.26
N ILE A 261 -17.77 -5.21 -26.23
CA ILE A 261 -16.64 -6.14 -26.39
C ILE A 261 -17.16 -7.56 -26.62
N PHE A 262 -18.06 -8.06 -25.76
CA PHE A 262 -18.55 -9.44 -25.88
C PHE A 262 -19.36 -9.68 -27.16
N PRO A 263 -20.30 -8.80 -27.55
CA PRO A 263 -20.98 -8.97 -28.84
C PRO A 263 -20.01 -8.94 -30.03
N SER A 264 -19.00 -8.06 -30.03
CA SER A 264 -18.01 -8.03 -31.10
C SER A 264 -17.08 -9.25 -31.11
N LEU A 265 -16.79 -9.87 -29.96
CA LEU A 265 -16.07 -11.14 -29.90
C LEU A 265 -16.91 -12.34 -30.35
N SER A 266 -18.24 -12.17 -30.43
CA SER A 266 -19.22 -13.20 -30.78
C SER A 266 -19.49 -13.32 -32.29
N GLN A 267 -19.01 -12.39 -33.11
CA GLN A 267 -19.30 -12.34 -34.55
C GLN A 267 -18.09 -11.84 -35.36
N PRO A 268 -18.02 -12.14 -36.67
CA PRO A 268 -17.03 -11.52 -37.54
C PRO A 268 -17.18 -9.99 -37.57
N THR A 269 -16.07 -9.26 -37.73
CA THR A 269 -16.10 -7.82 -37.94
C THR A 269 -16.87 -7.45 -39.21
N SER A 270 -17.53 -6.30 -39.22
CA SER A 270 -18.26 -5.76 -40.38
C SER A 270 -17.34 -5.19 -41.47
N SER A 271 -16.06 -5.56 -41.48
CA SER A 271 -15.08 -5.07 -42.44
C SER A 271 -15.21 -5.75 -43.81
N ILE A 272 -14.52 -5.21 -44.83
CA ILE A 272 -14.50 -5.76 -46.20
C ILE A 272 -14.00 -7.21 -46.23
N SER A 273 -13.20 -7.62 -45.23
CA SER A 273 -12.71 -8.99 -45.05
C SER A 273 -13.13 -9.47 -43.65
N PRO A 274 -14.37 -9.99 -43.50
CA PRO A 274 -14.93 -10.34 -42.21
C PRO A 274 -14.00 -11.28 -41.45
N THR A 275 -13.47 -10.81 -40.33
CA THR A 275 -12.53 -11.55 -39.49
C THR A 275 -13.06 -11.55 -38.08
N TRP A 276 -12.99 -12.68 -37.38
CA TRP A 276 -13.33 -12.71 -35.97
C TRP A 276 -12.32 -11.89 -35.18
N LEU A 277 -12.78 -11.06 -34.24
CA LEU A 277 -11.88 -10.41 -33.29
C LEU A 277 -11.10 -11.48 -32.52
N LEU A 278 -9.80 -11.32 -32.36
CA LEU A 278 -8.93 -12.26 -31.62
C LEU A 278 -9.18 -13.73 -32.04
N PRO A 279 -8.92 -14.10 -33.30
CA PRO A 279 -9.31 -15.40 -33.85
C PRO A 279 -8.49 -16.56 -33.26
N LYS A 280 -7.35 -16.27 -32.63
CA LYS A 280 -6.48 -17.27 -31.99
C LYS A 280 -6.69 -17.38 -30.47
N LEU A 281 -7.70 -16.72 -29.93
CA LEU A 281 -8.00 -16.71 -28.49
C LEU A 281 -8.35 -18.12 -27.99
N GLU A 282 -7.62 -18.60 -26.98
CA GLU A 282 -7.81 -19.91 -26.34
C GLU A 282 -8.23 -19.78 -24.87
N VAL A 283 -7.72 -18.77 -24.17
CA VAL A 283 -7.97 -18.59 -22.73
C VAL A 283 -8.61 -17.23 -22.53
N ILE A 284 -9.77 -17.18 -21.87
CA ILE A 284 -10.42 -15.91 -21.52
C ILE A 284 -10.61 -15.82 -20.01
N THR A 285 -10.24 -14.68 -19.42
CA THR A 285 -10.49 -14.35 -18.03
C THR A 285 -11.43 -13.15 -17.96
N ILE A 286 -12.55 -13.31 -17.27
CA ILE A 286 -13.61 -12.29 -17.19
C ILE A 286 -13.89 -11.98 -15.73
N ASP A 287 -13.79 -10.71 -15.39
CA ASP A 287 -14.25 -10.20 -14.10
C ASP A 287 -15.75 -9.89 -14.13
N LEU A 288 -16.54 -10.69 -13.41
CA LEU A 288 -18.00 -10.68 -13.44
C LEU A 288 -18.56 -9.68 -12.43
N ILE A 289 -18.47 -8.40 -12.76
CA ILE A 289 -19.12 -7.33 -12.00
C ILE A 289 -20.58 -7.12 -12.47
N TRP A 290 -20.96 -7.60 -13.67
CA TRP A 290 -22.15 -7.13 -14.40
C TRP A 290 -23.14 -8.26 -14.69
N LYS A 291 -24.32 -8.25 -14.04
CA LYS A 291 -25.41 -9.19 -14.39
C LYS A 291 -25.94 -8.97 -15.80
N GLU A 292 -25.95 -7.72 -16.25
CA GLU A 292 -26.65 -7.30 -17.47
C GLU A 292 -26.00 -7.85 -18.75
N ASN A 293 -24.71 -8.24 -18.68
CA ASN A 293 -23.95 -8.75 -19.83
C ASN A 293 -23.73 -10.27 -19.80
N ASN A 294 -24.34 -10.98 -18.84
CA ASN A 294 -24.21 -12.43 -18.71
C ASN A 294 -24.69 -13.15 -19.99
N SER A 295 -25.75 -12.67 -20.63
CA SER A 295 -26.24 -13.23 -21.90
C SER A 295 -25.22 -13.07 -23.03
N ASP A 296 -24.53 -11.93 -23.08
CA ASP A 296 -23.57 -11.65 -24.15
C ASP A 296 -22.31 -12.49 -23.99
N ILE A 297 -21.88 -12.74 -22.75
CA ILE A 297 -20.78 -13.67 -22.46
C ILE A 297 -21.16 -15.09 -22.90
N VAL A 298 -22.36 -15.57 -22.54
CA VAL A 298 -22.85 -16.89 -22.95
C VAL A 298 -22.95 -17.00 -24.48
N ASP A 299 -23.51 -15.99 -25.14
CA ASP A 299 -23.66 -15.97 -26.60
C ASP A 299 -22.29 -15.95 -27.30
N MET A 300 -21.35 -15.16 -26.80
CA MET A 300 -19.96 -15.14 -27.28
C MET A 300 -19.30 -16.53 -27.19
N ILE A 301 -19.40 -17.20 -26.04
CA ILE A 301 -18.84 -18.54 -25.86
C ILE A 301 -19.51 -19.53 -26.82
N LYS A 302 -20.85 -19.52 -26.87
CA LYS A 302 -21.65 -20.41 -27.72
C LYS A 302 -21.26 -20.29 -29.19
N LYS A 303 -21.19 -19.06 -29.71
CA LYS A 303 -20.86 -18.80 -31.12
C LYS A 303 -19.42 -19.19 -31.44
N ARG A 304 -18.45 -18.93 -30.55
CA ARG A 304 -17.06 -19.37 -30.79
C ARG A 304 -16.91 -20.88 -30.83
N GLN A 305 -17.63 -21.61 -29.97
CA GLN A 305 -17.55 -23.06 -29.93
C GLN A 305 -18.26 -23.73 -31.12
N SER A 306 -19.39 -23.19 -31.58
CA SER A 306 -20.11 -23.79 -32.71
C SER A 306 -19.32 -23.69 -34.03
N HIS A 307 -18.65 -22.57 -34.27
CA HIS A 307 -17.90 -22.34 -35.51
C HIS A 307 -16.61 -23.18 -35.61
N GLY A 308 -16.06 -23.66 -34.50
CA GLY A 308 -14.89 -24.55 -34.51
C GLY A 308 -15.17 -25.94 -35.07
N ARG A 309 -16.45 -26.36 -35.15
CA ARG A 309 -16.84 -27.72 -35.56
C ARG A 309 -17.33 -27.83 -37.00
N GLU A 310 -17.91 -26.75 -37.55
CA GLU A 310 -18.53 -26.73 -38.89
C GLU A 310 -17.64 -26.04 -39.93
N SER A 311 -16.50 -26.65 -40.26
CA SER A 311 -15.62 -26.14 -41.32
C SER A 311 -16.04 -26.69 -42.69
N THR A 312 -17.08 -26.12 -43.29
CA THR A 312 -17.36 -26.32 -44.72
C THR A 312 -17.31 -24.99 -45.49
N VAL A 313 -16.10 -24.72 -46.00
CA VAL A 313 -15.77 -24.14 -47.32
C VAL A 313 -16.67 -22.99 -47.80
N GLY A 314 -16.19 -21.75 -47.72
CA GLY A 314 -16.76 -20.66 -48.51
C GLY A 314 -16.40 -19.22 -48.11
N LEU A 315 -15.82 -18.98 -46.95
CA LEU A 315 -15.45 -17.63 -46.50
C LEU A 315 -13.93 -17.53 -46.31
N ASP A 316 -13.29 -16.60 -47.01
CA ASP A 316 -11.83 -16.35 -47.00
C ASP A 316 -11.29 -15.79 -45.65
N GLY A 317 -12.07 -15.88 -44.57
CA GLY A 317 -11.70 -15.41 -43.24
C GLY A 317 -11.06 -16.50 -42.38
N THR A 318 -10.15 -16.11 -41.48
CA THR A 318 -9.62 -17.03 -40.45
C THR A 318 -10.73 -17.36 -39.46
N LEU A 319 -11.12 -18.64 -39.37
CA LEU A 319 -12.10 -19.11 -38.39
C LEU A 319 -11.56 -18.93 -36.95
N PRO A 320 -12.43 -18.62 -35.98
CA PRO A 320 -12.02 -18.50 -34.60
C PRO A 320 -11.63 -19.87 -34.06
N LYS A 321 -10.52 -19.93 -33.33
CA LYS A 321 -10.12 -21.09 -32.56
C LYS A 321 -11.11 -21.28 -31.40
N GLY A 322 -11.44 -22.53 -31.09
CA GLY A 322 -12.24 -22.86 -29.90
C GLY A 322 -11.49 -22.47 -28.63
N LEU A 323 -12.21 -21.94 -27.64
CA LEU A 323 -11.65 -21.69 -26.31
C LEU A 323 -11.24 -23.01 -25.66
N ARG A 324 -10.11 -23.01 -24.96
CA ARG A 324 -9.60 -24.10 -24.14
C ARG A 324 -9.95 -23.90 -22.66
N GLU A 325 -9.88 -22.65 -22.19
CA GLU A 325 -10.13 -22.31 -20.79
C GLU A 325 -10.95 -21.04 -20.65
N ILE A 326 -11.87 -21.02 -19.69
CA ILE A 326 -12.68 -19.86 -19.32
C ILE A 326 -12.53 -19.65 -17.82
N TRP A 327 -11.97 -18.51 -17.43
CA TRP A 327 -11.75 -18.12 -16.06
C TRP A 327 -12.76 -17.03 -15.68
N LEU A 328 -13.68 -17.37 -14.79
CA LEU A 328 -14.65 -16.45 -14.25
C LEU A 328 -14.20 -16.04 -12.85
N VAL A 329 -13.94 -14.76 -12.68
CA VAL A 329 -13.57 -14.17 -11.40
C VAL A 329 -14.74 -13.31 -10.95
N HIS A 330 -15.04 -13.35 -9.66
CA HIS A 330 -16.01 -12.45 -9.09
C HIS A 330 -15.42 -11.05 -9.00
N GLY A 331 -16.18 -10.12 -9.55
CA GLY A 331 -15.98 -8.70 -9.37
C GLY A 331 -15.54 -8.37 -7.97
N SER A 332 -14.46 -7.61 -7.82
CA SER A 332 -14.07 -7.09 -6.51
C SER A 332 -15.10 -6.10 -5.91
N GLU A 333 -16.30 -5.99 -6.50
CA GLU A 333 -17.49 -5.39 -5.90
C GLU A 333 -17.87 -6.09 -4.59
N ARG A 334 -17.25 -5.59 -3.53
CA ARG A 334 -17.45 -5.94 -2.11
C ARG A 334 -18.90 -5.78 -1.60
N ASN A 335 -19.84 -5.35 -2.45
CA ASN A 335 -21.24 -5.12 -2.13
C ASN A 335 -22.24 -5.95 -2.97
N ALA A 336 -21.78 -6.74 -3.94
CA ALA A 336 -22.66 -7.65 -4.66
C ALA A 336 -23.16 -8.73 -3.66
N PRO A 337 -24.48 -8.90 -3.44
CA PRO A 337 -24.98 -9.88 -2.49
C PRO A 337 -24.41 -11.27 -2.79
N GLN A 338 -23.91 -12.00 -1.78
CA GLN A 338 -23.32 -13.36 -1.89
C GLN A 338 -24.19 -14.38 -2.66
N SER A 339 -25.47 -14.08 -2.92
CA SER A 339 -26.37 -14.85 -3.77
C SER A 339 -26.19 -14.62 -5.28
N LEU A 340 -25.08 -14.00 -5.71
CA LEU A 340 -24.82 -13.64 -7.11
C LEU A 340 -23.98 -14.65 -7.89
N THR A 341 -23.68 -15.84 -7.36
CA THR A 341 -23.51 -16.99 -8.24
C THR A 341 -24.88 -17.27 -8.84
N ASP A 342 -25.18 -16.60 -9.95
CA ASP A 342 -26.29 -16.97 -10.81
C ASP A 342 -25.97 -18.38 -11.32
N GLU A 343 -26.39 -19.39 -10.55
CA GLU A 343 -26.18 -20.81 -10.87
C GLU A 343 -26.70 -21.11 -12.27
N LYS A 344 -27.76 -20.40 -12.71
CA LYS A 344 -28.28 -20.48 -14.07
C LYS A 344 -27.27 -19.97 -15.08
N PHE A 345 -26.63 -18.83 -14.84
CA PHE A 345 -25.55 -18.33 -15.69
C PHE A 345 -24.35 -19.30 -15.73
N LEU A 346 -23.85 -19.76 -14.58
CA LEU A 346 -22.71 -20.69 -14.56
C LEU A 346 -23.03 -22.03 -15.23
N SER A 347 -24.23 -22.57 -14.97
CA SER A 347 -24.71 -23.79 -15.64
C SER A 347 -24.81 -23.59 -17.14
N GLU A 348 -25.31 -22.43 -17.57
CA GLU A 348 -25.42 -22.09 -18.99
C GLU A 348 -24.04 -21.93 -19.64
N VAL A 349 -23.07 -21.26 -18.98
CA VAL A 349 -21.68 -21.17 -19.44
C VAL A 349 -21.09 -22.55 -19.62
N VAL A 350 -21.19 -23.43 -18.63
CA VAL A 350 -20.68 -24.82 -18.72
C VAL A 350 -21.37 -25.59 -19.85
N ARG A 351 -22.68 -25.38 -20.04
CA ARG A 351 -23.46 -26.03 -21.11
C ARG A 351 -23.01 -25.58 -22.49
N VAL A 352 -22.77 -24.27 -22.70
CA VAL A 352 -22.36 -23.75 -24.02
C VAL A 352 -20.86 -23.90 -24.29
N ALA A 353 -20.03 -24.01 -23.26
CA ALA A 353 -18.59 -24.21 -23.35
C ALA A 353 -18.22 -25.70 -23.52
N GLU A 354 -19.05 -26.52 -24.17
CA GLU A 354 -18.89 -27.98 -24.25
C GLU A 354 -17.44 -28.42 -24.60
N GLY A 355 -16.77 -29.08 -23.65
CA GLY A 355 -15.38 -29.56 -23.80
C GLY A 355 -14.29 -28.56 -23.36
N VAL A 356 -14.66 -27.40 -22.84
CA VAL A 356 -13.76 -26.34 -22.35
C VAL A 356 -13.66 -26.39 -20.82
N ASP A 357 -12.48 -26.11 -20.28
CA ASP A 357 -12.30 -26.01 -18.84
C ASP A 357 -12.81 -24.68 -18.30
N VAL A 358 -13.87 -24.73 -17.50
CA VAL A 358 -14.46 -23.56 -16.85
C VAL A 358 -14.03 -23.49 -15.39
N TYR A 359 -13.42 -22.38 -15.02
CA TYR A 359 -12.98 -22.05 -13.66
C TYR A 359 -13.84 -20.92 -13.09
N TRP A 360 -14.20 -21.06 -11.81
CA TRP A 360 -14.84 -20.03 -11.00
C TRP A 360 -13.99 -19.78 -9.76
N GLU A 361 -13.54 -18.53 -9.54
CA GLU A 361 -12.74 -18.18 -8.35
C GLU A 361 -11.50 -19.08 -8.17
N GLY A 362 -10.87 -19.44 -9.29
CA GLY A 362 -9.70 -20.33 -9.34
C GLY A 362 -10.00 -21.82 -9.12
N LYS A 363 -11.27 -22.23 -9.02
CA LYS A 363 -11.69 -23.64 -8.90
C LYS A 363 -12.38 -24.10 -10.18
N ARG A 364 -12.03 -25.29 -10.67
CA ARG A 364 -12.68 -25.88 -11.85
C ARG A 364 -14.11 -26.31 -11.50
N ILE A 365 -15.11 -25.89 -12.28
CA ILE A 365 -16.54 -26.11 -11.97
C ILE A 365 -16.90 -27.60 -12.03
N SER A 366 -16.28 -28.38 -12.91
CA SER A 366 -16.48 -29.84 -12.97
C SER A 366 -16.21 -30.53 -11.63
N ASP A 367 -15.19 -30.06 -10.93
CA ASP A 367 -14.73 -30.64 -9.67
C ASP A 367 -15.68 -30.25 -8.53
N VAL A 368 -16.25 -29.04 -8.60
CA VAL A 368 -17.27 -28.56 -7.66
C VAL A 368 -18.57 -29.34 -7.81
N ASN A 369 -19.04 -29.56 -9.04
CA ASN A 369 -20.26 -30.32 -9.29
C ASN A 369 -20.12 -31.79 -8.89
N GLN A 370 -18.96 -32.41 -9.15
CA GLN A 370 -18.68 -33.76 -8.66
C GLN A 370 -18.63 -33.84 -7.14
N ALA A 371 -18.02 -32.85 -6.46
CA ALA A 371 -18.00 -32.80 -5.01
C ALA A 371 -19.43 -32.66 -4.43
N GLN A 372 -20.25 -31.76 -4.98
CA GLN A 372 -21.65 -31.60 -4.56
C GLN A 372 -22.49 -32.85 -4.86
N GLN A 373 -22.30 -33.50 -6.02
CA GLN A 373 -23.03 -34.71 -6.37
C GLN A 373 -22.60 -35.89 -5.48
N ASN A 374 -21.33 -35.99 -5.11
CA ASN A 374 -20.84 -36.98 -4.15
C ASN A 374 -21.37 -36.72 -2.73
N ASP A 375 -21.45 -35.46 -2.30
CA ASP A 375 -22.08 -35.09 -1.02
C ASP A 375 -23.59 -35.39 -1.03
N THR A 376 -24.29 -35.09 -2.13
CA THR A 376 -25.72 -35.37 -2.26
C THR A 376 -26.00 -36.86 -2.36
N LYS A 377 -25.15 -37.63 -3.06
CA LYS A 377 -25.23 -39.08 -3.13
C LYS A 377 -24.93 -39.72 -1.77
N ALA A 378 -23.94 -39.21 -1.03
CA ALA A 378 -23.67 -39.64 0.34
C ALA A 378 -24.85 -39.34 1.28
N VAL A 379 -25.51 -38.18 1.11
CA VAL A 379 -26.70 -37.82 1.89
C VAL A 379 -27.91 -38.68 1.52
N VAL A 380 -28.16 -38.93 0.23
CA VAL A 380 -29.28 -39.77 -0.23
C VAL A 380 -29.07 -41.24 0.14
N GLU A 381 -27.84 -41.77 0.06
CA GLU A 381 -27.52 -43.12 0.55
C GLU A 381 -27.63 -43.22 2.09
N THR A 382 -27.53 -42.12 2.85
CA THR A 382 -27.85 -42.10 4.30
C THR A 382 -29.33 -41.92 4.63
N VAL A 383 -30.20 -41.57 3.67
CA VAL A 383 -31.63 -41.31 3.94
C VAL A 383 -32.53 -42.53 3.68
N ASP A 384 -32.05 -43.58 3.00
CA ASP A 384 -32.85 -44.77 2.66
C ASP A 384 -32.52 -46.04 3.47
N VAL A 385 -31.96 -45.90 4.67
CA VAL A 385 -31.86 -47.01 5.63
C VAL A 385 -32.48 -46.60 6.96
N THR A 386 -33.73 -47.00 7.14
CA THR A 386 -34.41 -46.98 8.42
C THR A 386 -33.68 -47.90 9.42
N ARG A 387 -33.19 -47.26 10.49
CA ARG A 387 -33.34 -47.65 11.89
C ARG A 387 -32.90 -49.08 12.26
N GLU A 388 -31.76 -49.13 12.96
CA GLU A 388 -31.34 -50.16 13.95
C GLU A 388 -30.23 -51.19 13.59
N GLU A 389 -29.41 -51.03 12.54
CA GLU A 389 -28.24 -51.94 12.32
C GLU A 389 -26.87 -51.26 12.07
N THR A 390 -26.81 -49.94 11.89
CA THR A 390 -25.55 -49.25 11.51
C THR A 390 -24.56 -49.04 12.66
N ARG A 391 -24.89 -49.43 13.90
CA ARG A 391 -23.95 -49.35 15.04
C ARG A 391 -22.97 -50.52 15.16
N VAL A 392 -23.18 -51.62 14.41
CA VAL A 392 -22.31 -52.81 14.50
C VAL A 392 -21.45 -53.02 13.24
N ILE A 393 -21.84 -52.48 12.08
CA ILE A 393 -21.14 -52.75 10.80
C ILE A 393 -20.08 -51.67 10.46
N MET A 394 -20.16 -50.47 11.04
CA MET A 394 -19.20 -49.39 10.76
C MET A 394 -17.85 -49.54 11.50
N ILE A 395 -17.76 -50.47 12.46
CA ILE A 395 -16.50 -50.78 13.18
C ILE A 395 -15.72 -51.93 12.50
N THR A 396 -16.35 -52.73 11.64
CA THR A 396 -15.73 -53.91 11.01
C THR A 396 -15.18 -53.66 9.60
N TRP A 397 -15.64 -52.63 8.88
CA TRP A 397 -15.23 -52.37 7.49
C TRP A 397 -13.99 -51.48 7.29
N ILE A 398 -13.29 -51.11 8.37
CA ILE A 398 -12.00 -50.38 8.30
C ILE A 398 -10.79 -51.32 8.47
N SER A 399 -11.01 -52.64 8.58
CA SER A 399 -9.97 -53.60 9.00
C SER A 399 -9.17 -54.28 7.89
N GLU A 400 -9.32 -53.91 6.61
CA GLU A 400 -8.51 -54.48 5.52
C GLU A 400 -7.79 -53.36 4.76
N ARG A 401 -6.65 -52.93 5.30
CA ARG A 401 -5.61 -52.26 4.52
C ARG A 401 -4.47 -53.25 4.26
N PRO A 402 -3.77 -53.11 3.12
CA PRO A 402 -2.59 -53.90 2.84
C PRO A 402 -1.59 -53.75 3.99
N THR A 403 -1.02 -54.85 4.45
CA THR A 403 0.09 -54.86 5.42
C THR A 403 1.29 -54.16 4.79
N VAL A 404 1.30 -52.83 4.89
CA VAL A 404 2.48 -52.00 4.63
C VAL A 404 3.45 -52.28 5.76
N ASP A 405 4.62 -52.74 5.35
CA ASP A 405 5.78 -53.10 6.15
C ASP A 405 5.94 -52.23 7.41
N THR A 406 5.63 -52.79 8.58
CA THR A 406 5.59 -52.12 9.90
C THR A 406 6.95 -51.61 10.39
N ASN A 407 8.00 -51.75 9.59
CA ASN A 407 9.33 -51.20 9.86
C ASN A 407 9.60 -49.84 9.20
N ALA A 408 8.66 -49.31 8.41
CA ALA A 408 8.74 -47.94 7.90
C ALA A 408 8.52 -46.94 9.05
N ARG A 409 9.63 -46.54 9.70
CA ARG A 409 9.67 -45.53 10.77
C ARG A 409 8.72 -44.37 10.44
N GLU A 410 7.71 -44.15 11.29
CA GLU A 410 6.83 -42.98 11.18
C GLU A 410 7.68 -41.70 10.96
N PRO A 411 7.32 -40.86 9.97
CA PRO A 411 8.02 -39.62 9.68
C PRO A 411 8.27 -38.83 10.97
N PRO A 412 9.44 -38.19 11.14
CA PRO A 412 9.82 -37.52 12.40
C PRO A 412 8.76 -36.55 12.92
N MET A 413 8.03 -35.90 12.01
CA MET A 413 6.98 -34.94 12.32
C MET A 413 5.78 -35.55 13.06
N HIS A 414 5.44 -36.81 12.79
CA HIS A 414 4.39 -37.53 13.54
C HIS A 414 4.86 -37.94 14.93
N ARG A 415 6.14 -37.80 15.29
CA ARG A 415 6.61 -38.11 16.65
C ARG A 415 6.57 -36.90 17.57
N LEU A 416 6.29 -35.70 17.04
CA LEU A 416 6.23 -34.49 17.84
C LEU A 416 5.03 -34.52 18.80
N PRO A 417 5.20 -34.20 20.09
CA PRO A 417 4.09 -33.98 21.00
C PRO A 417 3.09 -32.98 20.42
N PRO A 418 1.77 -33.16 20.63
CA PRO A 418 0.75 -32.24 20.12
C PRO A 418 1.03 -30.77 20.46
N GLU A 419 1.56 -30.50 21.64
CA GLU A 419 1.87 -29.16 22.14
C GLU A 419 2.95 -28.49 21.28
N ILE A 420 3.99 -29.24 20.90
CA ILE A 420 5.07 -28.75 20.04
C ILE A 420 4.53 -28.48 18.64
N LEU A 421 3.68 -29.36 18.11
CA LEU A 421 3.08 -29.15 16.81
C LEU A 421 2.17 -27.90 16.81
N VAL A 422 1.32 -27.73 17.82
CA VAL A 422 0.49 -26.53 17.99
C VAL A 422 1.36 -25.28 18.08
N GLU A 423 2.49 -25.33 18.78
CA GLU A 423 3.38 -24.18 18.90
C GLU A 423 4.08 -23.83 17.58
N VAL A 424 4.49 -24.83 16.80
CA VAL A 424 5.01 -24.64 15.44
C VAL A 424 3.94 -24.00 14.55
N LEU A 425 2.72 -24.52 14.59
CA LEU A 425 1.61 -23.96 13.82
C LEU A 425 1.26 -22.54 14.26
N ARG A 426 1.31 -22.25 15.57
CA ARG A 426 1.06 -20.92 16.12
C ARG A 426 2.05 -19.88 15.59
N HIS A 427 3.34 -20.20 15.61
CA HIS A 427 4.38 -19.33 15.04
C HIS A 427 4.21 -19.17 13.53
N TYR A 428 3.83 -20.25 12.84
CA TYR A 428 3.60 -20.22 11.41
C TYR A 428 2.38 -19.34 11.05
N LEU A 429 1.33 -19.34 11.86
CA LEU A 429 0.14 -18.48 11.68
C LEU A 429 0.42 -16.98 11.90
N GLN A 430 1.31 -16.64 12.84
CA GLN A 430 1.68 -15.25 13.14
C GLN A 430 2.33 -14.54 11.95
N LEU A 431 2.86 -15.27 10.96
CA LEU A 431 3.49 -14.73 9.75
C LEU A 431 2.48 -14.29 8.68
N GLY A 432 1.22 -14.04 9.05
CA GLY A 432 0.19 -13.51 8.16
C GLY A 432 -0.55 -14.58 7.35
N MET A 433 -0.52 -15.84 7.79
CA MET A 433 -1.30 -16.91 7.16
C MET A 433 -2.80 -16.77 7.41
N ARG A 434 -3.55 -17.47 6.57
CA ARG A 434 -5.01 -17.43 6.51
C ARG A 434 -5.62 -18.55 7.37
N LEU A 435 -6.81 -18.33 7.93
CA LEU A 435 -7.54 -19.40 8.64
C LEU A 435 -7.86 -20.58 7.71
N ARG A 436 -7.91 -20.36 6.39
CA ARG A 436 -8.03 -21.43 5.39
C ARG A 436 -6.87 -22.41 5.40
N ASP A 437 -5.69 -21.96 5.79
CA ASP A 437 -4.51 -22.83 5.85
C ASP A 437 -4.69 -23.84 6.99
N LEU A 438 -5.33 -23.47 8.10
CA LEU A 438 -5.70 -24.43 9.15
C LEU A 438 -6.64 -25.52 8.64
N ASP A 439 -7.62 -25.17 7.80
CA ASP A 439 -8.49 -26.16 7.16
C ASP A 439 -7.68 -27.11 6.29
N GLN A 440 -6.73 -26.62 5.50
CA GLN A 440 -5.84 -27.47 4.71
C GLN A 440 -4.96 -28.37 5.59
N LEU A 441 -4.48 -27.85 6.73
CA LEU A 441 -3.70 -28.65 7.68
C LEU A 441 -4.51 -29.79 8.30
N THR A 442 -5.84 -29.66 8.40
CA THR A 442 -6.69 -30.79 8.80
C THR A 442 -6.74 -31.92 7.77
N LEU A 443 -6.33 -31.67 6.52
CA LEU A 443 -6.33 -32.67 5.46
C LEU A 443 -5.04 -33.51 5.41
N VAL A 444 -3.99 -33.10 6.13
CA VAL A 444 -2.68 -33.79 6.10
C VAL A 444 -2.78 -35.23 6.58
N CYS A 445 -3.30 -35.44 7.80
CA CYS A 445 -3.59 -36.76 8.34
C CYS A 445 -4.57 -36.67 9.52
N ARG A 446 -5.13 -37.82 9.93
CA ARG A 446 -6.10 -37.89 11.06
C ARG A 446 -5.58 -37.23 12.34
N ARG A 447 -4.29 -37.43 12.66
CA ARG A 447 -3.67 -36.84 13.85
C ARG A 447 -3.63 -35.32 13.78
N TRP A 448 -3.24 -34.76 12.64
CA TRP A 448 -3.20 -33.30 12.44
C TRP A 448 -4.59 -32.70 12.52
N LYS A 449 -5.58 -33.34 11.90
CA LYS A 449 -6.99 -32.96 12.04
C LYS A 449 -7.41 -32.83 13.51
N VAL A 450 -7.19 -33.89 14.30
CA VAL A 450 -7.56 -33.90 15.72
C VAL A 450 -6.80 -32.81 16.50
N ILE A 451 -5.50 -32.66 16.27
CA ILE A 451 -4.69 -31.64 16.97
C ILE A 451 -5.16 -30.23 16.61
N VAL A 452 -5.31 -29.93 15.32
CA VAL A 452 -5.72 -28.60 14.84
C VAL A 452 -7.14 -28.25 15.28
N GLU A 453 -8.10 -29.18 15.17
CA GLU A 453 -9.49 -28.95 15.58
C GLU A 453 -9.67 -28.85 17.11
N SER A 454 -8.81 -29.51 17.89
CA SER A 454 -8.86 -29.45 19.37
C SER A 454 -8.09 -28.26 19.96
N ALA A 455 -7.10 -27.73 19.26
CA ALA A 455 -6.25 -26.63 19.71
C ALA A 455 -6.94 -25.27 19.49
N ALA A 456 -7.81 -24.89 20.43
CA ALA A 456 -8.58 -23.65 20.38
C ALA A 456 -7.73 -22.38 20.17
N VAL A 457 -6.48 -22.36 20.67
CA VAL A 457 -5.51 -21.26 20.49
C VAL A 457 -5.19 -20.94 19.03
N LEU A 458 -5.25 -21.93 18.13
CA LEU A 458 -4.98 -21.73 16.71
C LEU A 458 -6.12 -20.96 16.01
N TRP A 459 -7.32 -20.98 16.60
CA TRP A 459 -8.53 -20.37 16.04
C TRP A 459 -8.84 -18.98 16.64
N GLY A 460 -7.98 -18.47 17.53
CA GLY A 460 -8.19 -17.21 18.24
C GLY A 460 -8.01 -15.96 17.37
N THR A 461 -7.25 -16.04 16.27
CA THR A 461 -7.02 -14.91 15.36
C THR A 461 -7.97 -14.96 14.17
N ILE A 462 -8.95 -14.06 14.14
CA ILE A 462 -10.05 -14.09 13.16
C ILE A 462 -10.00 -12.85 12.28
N ASN A 463 -9.93 -13.07 10.96
CA ASN A 463 -9.92 -12.03 9.95
C ASN A 463 -11.16 -12.12 9.06
N ALA A 464 -11.86 -11.00 8.89
CA ALA A 464 -13.04 -10.89 8.03
C ALA A 464 -12.75 -11.20 6.54
N ALA A 465 -11.50 -11.06 6.09
CA ALA A 465 -11.04 -11.44 4.75
C ALA A 465 -11.19 -12.95 4.45
N GLU A 466 -11.41 -13.78 5.47
CA GLU A 466 -11.60 -15.22 5.31
C GLU A 466 -13.01 -15.60 4.85
N GLY A 467 -13.99 -14.73 5.06
CA GLY A 467 -15.38 -14.98 4.70
C GLY A 467 -16.19 -15.66 5.80
N HIS A 468 -17.50 -15.68 5.61
CA HIS A 468 -18.47 -15.97 6.67
C HIS A 468 -18.38 -17.40 7.22
N SER A 469 -18.23 -18.42 6.36
CA SER A 469 -18.17 -19.82 6.79
C SER A 469 -16.97 -20.08 7.70
N ILE A 470 -15.80 -19.57 7.34
CA ILE A 470 -14.55 -19.75 8.09
C ILE A 470 -14.57 -18.95 9.39
N VAL A 471 -15.06 -17.71 9.37
CA VAL A 471 -15.24 -16.92 10.60
C VAL A 471 -16.13 -17.66 11.60
N ARG A 472 -17.25 -18.23 11.16
CA ARG A 472 -18.15 -19.00 12.03
C ARG A 472 -17.48 -20.25 12.59
N LYS A 473 -16.74 -20.99 11.74
CA LYS A 473 -15.98 -22.17 12.17
C LYS A 473 -14.94 -21.80 13.23
N ALA A 474 -14.17 -20.74 12.99
CA ALA A 474 -13.16 -20.26 13.93
C ALA A 474 -13.77 -19.82 15.25
N LEU A 475 -14.88 -19.07 15.23
CA LEU A 475 -15.60 -18.68 16.45
C LEU A 475 -16.08 -19.88 17.26
N HIS A 476 -16.53 -20.96 16.61
CA HIS A 476 -16.91 -22.18 17.31
C HIS A 476 -15.69 -22.93 17.88
N ALA A 477 -14.63 -23.08 17.10
CA ALA A 477 -13.42 -23.82 17.48
C ALA A 477 -12.59 -23.11 18.55
N ALA A 478 -12.60 -21.77 18.58
CA ALA A 478 -11.87 -20.97 19.56
C ALA A 478 -12.36 -21.17 21.00
N LYS A 479 -13.57 -21.70 21.23
CA LYS A 479 -14.14 -21.91 22.59
C LYS A 479 -13.91 -20.67 23.48
N ASP A 480 -13.41 -20.78 24.69
CA ASP A 480 -13.21 -19.60 25.57
C ASP A 480 -11.84 -18.92 25.39
N THR A 481 -11.13 -19.20 24.28
CA THR A 481 -9.83 -18.60 23.97
C THR A 481 -9.98 -17.09 23.71
N PRO A 482 -9.01 -16.26 24.14
CA PRO A 482 -8.94 -14.85 23.75
C PRO A 482 -8.93 -14.68 22.22
N LEU A 483 -9.66 -13.68 21.74
CA LEU A 483 -9.86 -13.43 20.30
C LEU A 483 -9.11 -12.17 19.84
N ASP A 484 -8.34 -12.30 18.77
CA ASP A 484 -7.78 -11.18 18.02
C ASP A 484 -8.57 -11.01 16.72
N LEU A 485 -9.26 -9.89 16.60
CA LEU A 485 -10.25 -9.68 15.55
C LEU A 485 -9.78 -8.58 14.61
N THR A 486 -9.75 -8.88 13.31
CA THR A 486 -9.41 -7.90 12.27
C THR A 486 -10.54 -7.82 11.25
N PHE A 487 -11.10 -6.62 11.13
CA PHE A 487 -12.04 -6.26 10.08
C PHE A 487 -11.45 -5.14 9.25
N HIS A 488 -11.17 -5.43 7.99
CA HIS A 488 -10.68 -4.44 7.04
C HIS A 488 -11.66 -4.41 5.86
N GLU A 489 -12.47 -3.36 5.77
CA GLU A 489 -13.54 -3.25 4.76
C GLU A 489 -12.99 -3.34 3.33
N TYR A 490 -11.70 -3.03 3.14
CA TYR A 490 -11.06 -3.17 1.83
C TYR A 490 -10.79 -4.62 1.39
N ASN A 491 -10.80 -5.61 2.26
CA ASN A 491 -10.52 -6.99 1.84
C ASN A 491 -11.46 -8.02 2.49
N SER A 492 -12.41 -7.55 3.30
CA SER A 492 -13.41 -8.38 3.94
C SER A 492 -14.23 -9.16 2.90
N ARG A 493 -14.39 -10.46 3.13
CA ARG A 493 -15.29 -11.34 2.34
C ARG A 493 -16.61 -11.61 3.06
N ILE A 494 -16.82 -10.97 4.20
CA ILE A 494 -18.04 -11.02 5.01
C ILE A 494 -18.59 -9.59 5.16
N GLY A 495 -19.91 -9.43 5.03
CA GLY A 495 -20.54 -8.14 5.24
C GLY A 495 -20.32 -7.64 6.67
N ARG A 496 -20.12 -6.33 6.84
CA ARG A 496 -19.86 -5.69 8.14
C ARG A 496 -20.85 -6.13 9.21
N LYS A 497 -22.15 -6.00 8.93
CA LYS A 497 -23.23 -6.34 9.87
C LYS A 497 -23.10 -7.80 10.34
N THR A 498 -22.97 -8.72 9.38
CA THR A 498 -22.83 -10.15 9.65
C THR A 498 -21.59 -10.48 10.48
N PHE A 499 -20.46 -9.80 10.23
CA PHE A 499 -19.25 -9.98 11.03
C PHE A 499 -19.46 -9.55 12.48
N PHE A 500 -19.91 -8.31 12.71
CA PHE A 500 -20.09 -7.77 14.05
C PHE A 500 -21.18 -8.47 14.85
N GLU A 501 -22.25 -8.95 14.19
CA GLU A 501 -23.24 -9.84 14.82
C GLU A 501 -22.59 -11.15 15.27
N ALA A 502 -21.79 -11.79 14.43
CA ALA A 502 -21.13 -13.06 14.76
C ALA A 502 -20.11 -12.94 15.90
N ILE A 503 -19.29 -11.88 15.92
CA ILE A 503 -18.29 -11.69 16.99
C ILE A 503 -18.89 -11.08 18.27
N GLY A 504 -20.02 -10.37 18.16
CA GLY A 504 -20.65 -9.64 19.27
C GLY A 504 -21.10 -10.55 20.42
N GLU A 505 -21.56 -11.76 20.12
CA GLU A 505 -21.91 -12.77 21.14
C GLU A 505 -20.72 -13.18 22.02
N ARG A 506 -19.50 -12.91 21.55
CA ARG A 506 -18.24 -13.30 22.19
C ARG A 506 -17.43 -12.11 22.67
N VAL A 507 -18.05 -10.94 22.82
CA VAL A 507 -17.39 -9.67 23.27
C VAL A 507 -16.53 -9.85 24.53
N ARG A 508 -16.93 -10.75 25.44
CA ARG A 508 -16.17 -11.06 26.65
C ARG A 508 -14.78 -11.68 26.41
N HIS A 509 -14.56 -12.29 25.26
CA HIS A 509 -13.29 -12.94 24.91
C HIS A 509 -12.41 -12.08 24.01
N TRP A 510 -12.85 -10.88 23.60
CA TRP A 510 -12.05 -10.01 22.74
C TRP A 510 -10.79 -9.57 23.48
N ARG A 511 -9.63 -9.82 22.88
CA ARG A 511 -8.31 -9.37 23.33
C ARG A 511 -7.79 -8.24 22.45
N SER A 512 -7.88 -8.39 21.14
CA SER A 512 -7.51 -7.34 20.20
C SER A 512 -8.63 -7.11 19.19
N LEU A 513 -8.88 -5.85 18.84
CA LEU A 513 -9.84 -5.47 17.82
C LEU A 513 -9.23 -4.41 16.90
N THR A 514 -9.05 -4.76 15.62
CA THR A 514 -8.63 -3.85 14.55
C THR A 514 -9.78 -3.70 13.55
N VAL A 515 -10.28 -2.47 13.36
CA VAL A 515 -11.37 -2.16 12.44
C VAL A 515 -10.96 -1.00 11.54
N ILE A 516 -10.91 -1.26 10.24
CA ILE A 516 -10.61 -0.26 9.21
C ILE A 516 -11.79 -0.24 8.24
N LEU A 517 -12.61 0.83 8.27
CA LEU A 517 -13.74 1.01 7.35
C LEU A 517 -13.48 2.12 6.34
N LYS A 518 -14.02 1.93 5.14
CA LYS A 518 -14.18 2.92 4.09
C LYS A 518 -15.37 3.82 4.39
N SER A 519 -16.50 3.24 4.79
CA SER A 519 -17.73 4.03 4.91
C SER A 519 -17.73 4.94 6.13
N VAL A 520 -18.45 6.06 6.03
CA VAL A 520 -18.70 6.99 7.14
C VAL A 520 -19.62 6.41 8.24
N HIS A 521 -20.09 5.17 8.06
CA HIS A 521 -21.10 4.54 8.90
C HIS A 521 -20.48 3.59 9.94
N TRP A 522 -20.04 4.14 11.06
CA TRP A 522 -19.38 3.40 12.16
C TRP A 522 -20.34 2.74 13.15
N ASP A 523 -21.61 3.16 13.15
CA ASP A 523 -22.61 2.80 14.18
C ASP A 523 -22.71 1.29 14.42
N PHE A 524 -22.53 0.49 13.37
CA PHE A 524 -22.62 -0.97 13.45
C PHE A 524 -21.45 -1.61 14.18
N ALA A 525 -20.22 -1.13 13.95
CA ALA A 525 -19.04 -1.62 14.65
C ALA A 525 -19.11 -1.25 16.14
N LEU A 526 -19.69 -0.08 16.42
CA LEU A 526 -19.83 0.49 17.73
C LEU A 526 -20.95 -0.15 18.53
N ALA A 527 -22.05 -0.57 17.92
CA ALA A 527 -23.18 -1.17 18.63
C ALA A 527 -22.79 -2.35 19.53
N ALA A 528 -21.80 -3.16 19.13
CA ALA A 528 -21.27 -4.25 19.97
C ALA A 528 -20.45 -3.72 21.16
N LEU A 529 -19.62 -2.70 20.94
CA LEU A 529 -18.84 -2.04 21.98
C LEU A 529 -19.68 -1.15 22.90
N GLU A 530 -20.81 -0.61 22.42
CA GLU A 530 -21.73 0.22 23.19
C GLU A 530 -22.58 -0.62 24.14
N LYS A 531 -22.99 -1.82 23.70
CA LYS A 531 -23.86 -2.72 24.48
C LYS A 531 -23.10 -3.64 25.42
N GLY A 532 -21.85 -3.97 25.10
CA GLY A 532 -21.05 -4.97 25.81
C GLY A 532 -19.88 -4.38 26.59
N THR A 533 -19.49 -5.07 27.65
CA THR A 533 -18.15 -4.90 28.23
C THR A 533 -17.23 -5.93 27.58
N ALA A 534 -16.06 -5.47 27.12
CA ALA A 534 -15.00 -6.33 26.60
C ALA A 534 -13.88 -6.44 27.67
N PRO A 535 -14.10 -7.13 28.81
CA PRO A 535 -13.21 -7.07 29.97
C PRO A 535 -11.77 -7.49 29.70
N ASN A 536 -11.55 -8.33 28.67
CA ASN A 536 -10.24 -8.85 28.29
C ASN A 536 -9.57 -8.04 27.16
N LEU A 537 -10.15 -6.93 26.73
CA LEU A 537 -9.65 -6.15 25.62
C LEU A 537 -8.34 -5.45 26.01
N GLU A 538 -7.26 -5.81 25.32
CA GLU A 538 -5.90 -5.28 25.50
C GLU A 538 -5.53 -4.25 24.41
N MET A 539 -6.03 -4.42 23.18
CA MET A 539 -5.76 -3.52 22.06
C MET A 539 -7.05 -3.16 21.32
N ILE A 540 -7.21 -1.88 21.00
CA ILE A 540 -8.23 -1.39 20.08
C ILE A 540 -7.63 -0.45 19.03
N HIS A 541 -7.86 -0.75 17.75
CA HIS A 541 -7.52 0.09 16.61
C HIS A 541 -8.77 0.33 15.76
N LEU A 542 -9.27 1.57 15.72
CA LEU A 542 -10.41 1.97 14.91
C LEU A 542 -9.97 3.04 13.92
N SER A 543 -10.18 2.82 12.62
CA SER A 543 -9.79 3.75 11.56
C SER A 543 -10.88 3.95 10.53
N ALA A 544 -11.20 5.21 10.27
CA ALA A 544 -12.16 5.67 9.28
C ALA A 544 -11.60 6.33 8.04
N GLN A 545 -12.36 6.33 6.96
CA GLN A 545 -12.09 7.19 5.83
C GLN A 545 -12.31 8.65 6.23
N TYR A 546 -11.41 9.50 5.73
CA TYR A 546 -11.50 10.95 5.88
C TYR A 546 -12.87 11.50 5.43
N GLY A 547 -13.39 12.49 6.16
CA GLY A 547 -14.70 13.10 5.92
C GLY A 547 -15.88 12.43 6.65
N ALA A 548 -15.66 11.27 7.28
CA ALA A 548 -16.67 10.65 8.17
C ALA A 548 -17.01 11.51 9.40
N GLU A 549 -16.12 12.41 9.77
CA GLU A 549 -16.20 13.26 10.95
C GLU A 549 -17.29 14.34 10.91
N MET A 550 -17.74 14.78 9.73
CA MET A 550 -18.43 16.07 9.62
C MET A 550 -19.93 16.07 9.99
N LYS A 551 -20.59 14.92 10.17
CA LYS A 551 -22.06 14.87 10.29
C LYS A 551 -22.62 14.18 11.53
N ARG A 552 -21.79 13.72 12.47
CA ARG A 552 -22.27 12.82 13.53
C ARG A 552 -21.83 13.24 14.93
N ASN A 553 -22.69 12.89 15.88
CA ASN A 553 -22.44 13.05 17.31
C ASN A 553 -21.24 12.20 17.74
N THR A 554 -20.57 12.68 18.78
CA THR A 554 -19.47 11.97 19.44
C THR A 554 -19.94 10.61 19.95
N VAL A 555 -19.18 9.57 19.62
CA VAL A 555 -19.42 8.17 19.99
C VAL A 555 -18.93 7.93 21.41
N THR A 556 -19.69 7.16 22.18
CA THR A 556 -19.32 6.74 23.53
C THR A 556 -19.08 5.23 23.55
N LEU A 557 -17.84 4.77 23.67
CA LEU A 557 -17.57 3.32 23.77
C LEU A 557 -17.99 2.78 25.15
N PHE A 558 -18.18 1.46 25.22
CA PHE A 558 -18.52 0.73 26.45
C PHE A 558 -19.79 1.24 27.13
N GLY A 559 -20.69 1.87 26.37
CA GLY A 559 -21.93 2.45 26.89
C GLY A 559 -21.67 3.60 27.87
N GLY A 560 -20.51 4.25 27.82
CA GLY A 560 -20.10 5.30 28.75
C GLY A 560 -19.47 4.79 30.04
N ASN A 561 -19.28 3.47 30.17
CA ASN A 561 -18.53 2.90 31.26
C ASN A 561 -17.01 3.13 31.06
N PRO A 562 -16.22 3.11 32.15
CA PRO A 562 -14.77 3.10 32.06
C PRO A 562 -14.28 1.97 31.14
N ALA A 563 -13.21 2.23 30.41
CA ALA A 563 -12.57 1.24 29.57
C ALA A 563 -12.05 0.06 30.42
N PRO A 564 -11.95 -1.15 29.82
CA PRO A 564 -11.38 -2.31 30.49
C PRO A 564 -9.99 -2.01 31.05
N SER A 565 -9.70 -2.45 32.28
CA SER A 565 -8.39 -2.23 32.92
C SER A 565 -7.23 -2.96 32.22
N GLN A 566 -7.55 -3.96 31.38
CA GLN A 566 -6.60 -4.67 30.55
C GLN A 566 -6.20 -3.89 29.30
N LEU A 567 -6.95 -2.84 28.91
CA LEU A 567 -6.68 -2.08 27.70
C LEU A 567 -5.32 -1.37 27.82
N LYS A 568 -4.39 -1.74 26.94
CA LYS A 568 -3.02 -1.21 26.89
C LYS A 568 -2.77 -0.35 25.67
N GLU A 569 -3.44 -0.62 24.56
CA GLU A 569 -3.17 0.05 23.29
C GLU A 569 -4.47 0.59 22.68
N VAL A 570 -4.48 1.90 22.41
CA VAL A 570 -5.60 2.59 21.79
C VAL A 570 -5.11 3.34 20.57
N SER A 571 -5.70 3.06 19.41
CA SER A 571 -5.45 3.79 18.17
C SER A 571 -6.76 4.19 17.52
N LEU A 572 -6.98 5.48 17.34
CA LEU A 572 -8.20 6.06 16.78
C LEU A 572 -7.82 6.98 15.63
N VAL A 573 -8.40 6.74 14.47
CA VAL A 573 -8.09 7.45 13.23
C VAL A 573 -9.40 7.87 12.57
N HIS A 574 -9.67 9.18 12.46
CA HIS A 574 -10.91 9.72 11.89
C HIS A 574 -12.22 9.34 12.63
N ILE A 575 -12.15 8.99 13.92
CA ILE A 575 -13.32 8.57 14.72
C ILE A 575 -13.75 9.67 15.71
N PRO A 576 -14.99 10.19 15.69
CA PRO A 576 -15.48 11.11 16.71
C PRO A 576 -15.78 10.37 18.02
N ILE A 577 -14.88 10.41 18.99
CA ILE A 577 -15.02 9.65 20.25
C ILE A 577 -14.99 10.52 21.51
N ASN A 578 -15.80 10.16 22.51
CA ASN A 578 -15.83 10.83 23.79
C ASN A 578 -14.78 10.21 24.71
N LEU A 579 -13.53 10.68 24.58
CA LEU A 579 -12.41 10.16 25.37
C LEU A 579 -12.60 10.32 26.89
N ALA A 580 -13.29 11.38 27.34
CA ALA A 580 -13.56 11.62 28.75
C ALA A 580 -14.28 10.44 29.42
N SER A 581 -15.28 9.89 28.72
CA SER A 581 -16.10 8.78 29.22
C SER A 581 -15.32 7.49 29.46
N LEU A 582 -14.23 7.28 28.72
CA LEU A 582 -13.47 6.04 28.74
C LEU A 582 -12.58 5.90 29.96
N GLN A 583 -12.26 6.99 30.67
CA GLN A 583 -11.37 6.99 31.83
C GLN A 583 -10.10 6.15 31.59
N LEU A 584 -9.50 6.28 30.41
CA LEU A 584 -8.37 5.44 29.99
C LEU A 584 -7.21 5.57 30.98
N GLY A 585 -6.87 4.47 31.63
CA GLY A 585 -5.77 4.38 32.59
C GLY A 585 -4.90 3.15 32.35
N GLY A 586 -3.64 3.23 32.74
CA GLY A 586 -2.68 2.12 32.57
C GLY A 586 -2.35 1.76 31.12
N LEU A 587 -2.51 2.71 30.19
CA LEU A 587 -2.13 2.52 28.78
C LEU A 587 -0.60 2.41 28.63
N ARG A 588 -0.19 1.66 27.61
CA ARG A 588 1.16 1.61 27.07
C ARG A 588 1.29 2.44 25.79
N SER A 589 0.26 2.48 24.95
CA SER A 589 0.29 3.23 23.69
C SER A 589 -1.03 3.94 23.44
N ILE A 590 -0.95 5.22 23.06
CA ILE A 590 -2.08 5.98 22.52
C ILE A 590 -1.71 6.60 21.17
N SER A 591 -2.58 6.41 20.18
CA SER A 591 -2.47 7.03 18.86
C SER A 591 -3.80 7.67 18.47
N LEU A 592 -3.82 8.98 18.30
CA LEU A 592 -4.99 9.75 17.86
C LEU A 592 -4.63 10.47 16.58
N TRP A 593 -5.41 10.25 15.52
CA TRP A 593 -5.21 10.90 14.22
C TRP A 593 -6.52 11.45 13.68
N ARG A 594 -6.62 12.76 13.44
CA ARG A 594 -7.84 13.44 12.96
C ARG A 594 -9.09 12.96 13.70
N THR A 595 -8.98 12.83 15.02
CA THR A 595 -10.05 12.33 15.89
C THR A 595 -10.83 13.54 16.40
N PRO A 596 -11.98 13.90 15.80
CA PRO A 596 -12.72 15.09 16.19
C PRO A 596 -13.30 14.91 17.60
N SER A 597 -13.75 16.02 18.20
CA SER A 597 -14.32 16.09 19.56
C SER A 597 -13.35 15.80 20.71
N VAL A 598 -12.09 15.49 20.46
CA VAL A 598 -11.09 15.31 21.51
C VAL A 598 -10.69 16.67 22.07
N SER A 599 -10.85 16.87 23.39
CA SER A 599 -10.43 18.09 24.06
C SER A 599 -9.03 17.97 24.66
N SER A 600 -8.39 19.12 24.91
CA SER A 600 -7.10 19.20 25.59
C SER A 600 -7.12 18.54 26.97
N ALA A 601 -8.22 18.71 27.71
CA ALA A 601 -8.40 18.11 29.03
C ALA A 601 -8.45 16.58 28.94
N ASP A 602 -9.12 16.03 27.93
CA ASP A 602 -9.23 14.58 27.74
C ASP A 602 -7.86 13.95 27.51
N VAL A 603 -7.08 14.50 26.58
CA VAL A 603 -5.74 13.99 26.27
C VAL A 603 -4.84 14.03 27.51
N LEU A 604 -4.84 15.13 28.26
CA LEU A 604 -4.02 15.26 29.47
C LEU A 604 -4.48 14.32 30.58
N ASN A 605 -5.78 14.11 30.74
CA ASN A 605 -6.33 13.17 31.72
C ASN A 605 -5.94 11.74 31.38
N VAL A 606 -5.97 11.34 30.11
CA VAL A 606 -5.52 10.00 29.69
C VAL A 606 -4.02 9.81 29.96
N ILE A 607 -3.20 10.81 29.63
CA ILE A 607 -1.75 10.79 29.89
C ILE A 607 -1.47 10.71 31.40
N ARG A 608 -2.16 11.51 32.22
CA ARG A 608 -2.01 11.52 33.69
C ARG A 608 -2.42 10.20 34.32
N SER A 609 -3.48 9.57 33.80
CA SER A 609 -3.98 8.27 34.27
C SER A 609 -3.14 7.08 33.78
N SER A 610 -2.14 7.32 32.92
CA SER A 610 -1.32 6.27 32.29
C SER A 610 0.19 6.51 32.49
N PRO A 611 0.71 6.43 33.73
CA PRO A 611 2.14 6.68 34.00
C PRO A 611 3.07 5.66 33.34
N THR A 612 2.56 4.49 32.94
CA THR A 612 3.29 3.43 32.24
C THR A 612 3.33 3.61 30.72
N ILE A 613 2.83 4.73 30.19
CA ILE A 613 2.76 4.95 28.74
C ILE A 613 4.15 5.00 28.11
N GLU A 614 4.33 4.24 27.03
CA GLU A 614 5.57 4.09 26.28
C GLU A 614 5.53 4.84 24.95
N SER A 615 4.34 4.98 24.34
CA SER A 615 4.16 5.65 23.05
C SER A 615 2.95 6.59 23.05
N ILE A 616 3.16 7.85 22.67
CA ILE A 616 2.12 8.85 22.43
C ILE A 616 2.25 9.35 21.00
N ARG A 617 1.20 9.22 20.19
CA ARG A 617 1.12 9.72 18.82
C ARG A 617 -0.14 10.55 18.64
N LEU A 618 0.01 11.86 18.49
CA LEU A 618 -1.10 12.79 18.28
C LEU A 618 -0.91 13.43 16.90
N ARG A 619 -1.89 13.33 16.02
CA ARG A 619 -1.81 13.82 14.64
C ARG A 619 -3.08 14.59 14.21
N HIS A 620 -2.93 15.80 13.69
CA HIS A 620 -3.99 16.64 13.14
C HIS A 620 -5.23 16.72 14.05
N LEU A 621 -5.04 17.13 15.31
CA LEU A 621 -6.13 17.24 16.30
C LEU A 621 -6.58 18.69 16.42
N GLU A 622 -7.28 19.17 15.40
CA GLU A 622 -7.71 20.57 15.27
C GLU A 622 -8.65 21.02 16.40
N SER A 623 -9.40 20.09 17.01
CA SER A 623 -10.30 20.37 18.14
C SER A 623 -9.57 20.80 19.42
N LEU A 624 -8.25 20.63 19.50
CA LEU A 624 -7.43 21.08 20.64
C LEU A 624 -7.19 22.60 20.65
N THR A 625 -7.75 23.33 19.68
CA THR A 625 -7.71 24.80 19.59
C THR A 625 -8.61 25.50 20.63
N GLY A 626 -9.55 24.78 21.25
CA GLY A 626 -10.40 25.33 22.30
C GLY A 626 -9.55 25.98 23.38
N GLY A 627 -9.81 27.28 23.62
CA GLY A 627 -9.05 28.11 24.57
C GLY A 627 -8.78 27.37 25.87
N ALA A 628 -7.62 27.62 26.47
CA ALA A 628 -7.18 26.99 27.71
C ALA A 628 -8.40 26.81 28.63
N PRO A 629 -8.69 25.57 29.08
CA PRO A 629 -9.93 25.27 29.79
C PRO A 629 -10.14 26.39 30.80
N PRO A 630 -11.27 27.13 30.73
CA PRO A 630 -11.49 28.30 31.57
C PRO A 630 -11.15 27.84 32.98
N PRO A 631 -10.22 28.50 33.69
CA PRO A 631 -9.61 27.99 34.90
C PRO A 631 -10.76 27.55 35.79
N GLN A 632 -11.03 26.24 35.76
CA GLN A 632 -12.19 25.75 36.45
C GLN A 632 -11.84 26.04 37.89
N PRO A 633 -12.75 26.66 38.67
CA PRO A 633 -12.57 26.79 40.09
C PRO A 633 -12.65 25.38 40.69
N PHE A 634 -11.62 24.57 40.44
CA PHE A 634 -11.21 23.48 41.29
C PHE A 634 -11.08 24.15 42.65
N SER A 635 -12.09 23.89 43.46
CA SER A 635 -12.18 24.46 44.79
C SER A 635 -10.87 24.15 45.49
N ASP A 636 -10.15 25.22 45.82
CA ASP A 636 -8.76 25.37 46.24
C ASP A 636 -8.40 24.62 47.55
N ARG A 637 -9.03 23.48 47.83
CA ARG A 637 -8.88 22.73 49.07
C ARG A 637 -7.75 21.72 49.07
N ASP A 638 -7.32 21.27 47.90
CA ASP A 638 -6.12 20.45 47.75
C ASP A 638 -5.16 21.20 46.84
N GLY A 639 -4.12 21.83 47.40
CA GLY A 639 -3.09 22.60 46.70
C GLY A 639 -2.21 21.78 45.74
N LEU A 640 -2.82 20.97 44.88
CA LEU A 640 -2.23 20.15 43.83
C LEU A 640 -1.94 20.98 42.58
N SER A 641 -1.43 22.18 42.79
CA SER A 641 -0.96 23.11 41.78
C SER A 641 0.11 22.44 40.91
N SER A 642 -0.21 22.30 39.62
CA SER A 642 0.74 22.16 38.51
C SER A 642 1.88 21.15 38.70
N PHE A 643 1.62 19.98 39.29
CA PHE A 643 2.65 18.95 39.33
C PHE A 643 2.98 18.48 37.90
N PRO A 644 4.26 18.48 37.49
CA PRO A 644 4.64 17.94 36.20
C PRO A 644 4.28 16.46 36.14
N ILE A 645 3.60 16.06 35.08
CA ILE A 645 3.25 14.69 34.74
C ILE A 645 4.55 13.93 34.44
N HIS A 646 4.91 13.04 35.35
CA HIS A 646 6.09 12.21 35.20
C HIS A 646 5.76 10.95 34.38
N LEU A 647 6.29 10.87 33.16
CA LEU A 647 6.13 9.77 32.22
C LEU A 647 7.43 8.97 32.14
N GLY A 648 7.75 8.27 33.23
CA GLY A 648 9.01 7.55 33.39
C GLY A 648 9.26 6.46 32.34
N SER A 649 8.20 5.91 31.73
CA SER A 649 8.27 4.86 30.70
C SER A 649 8.18 5.36 29.27
N LEU A 650 7.94 6.66 29.03
CA LEU A 650 7.70 7.17 27.68
C LEU A 650 8.95 7.04 26.82
N LEU A 651 8.85 6.28 25.73
CA LEU A 651 9.91 6.02 24.75
C LEU A 651 9.70 6.83 23.47
N HIS A 652 8.45 6.97 23.03
CA HIS A 652 8.11 7.63 21.76
C HIS A 652 7.05 8.71 21.95
N LEU A 653 7.35 9.94 21.53
CA LEU A 653 6.41 11.04 21.51
C LEU A 653 6.38 11.66 20.10
N LEU A 654 5.25 11.53 19.42
CA LEU A 654 5.00 12.09 18.09
C LEU A 654 3.82 13.05 18.16
N LEU A 655 4.03 14.30 17.77
CA LEU A 655 3.05 15.40 17.81
C LEU A 655 3.00 16.08 16.44
N GLU A 656 2.06 15.73 15.57
CA GLU A 656 1.98 16.21 14.19
C GLU A 656 0.72 17.07 13.97
N ALA A 657 0.86 18.26 13.39
CA ALA A 657 -0.23 19.21 13.15
C ALA A 657 -1.11 19.44 14.40
N ILE A 658 -0.46 19.67 15.54
CA ILE A 658 -1.11 19.96 16.82
C ILE A 658 -1.20 21.48 17.06
N PRO A 659 -2.33 22.03 17.55
CA PRO A 659 -2.47 23.44 17.89
C PRO A 659 -1.37 23.94 18.84
N VAL A 660 -0.85 25.15 18.59
CA VAL A 660 0.30 25.71 19.33
C VAL A 660 0.01 25.79 20.84
N PRO A 661 -1.17 26.30 21.27
CA PRO A 661 -1.45 26.44 22.70
C PRO A 661 -1.41 25.10 23.44
N PHE A 662 -1.98 24.05 22.84
CA PHE A 662 -1.96 22.72 23.44
C PHE A 662 -0.56 22.11 23.45
N LEU A 663 0.21 22.26 22.37
CA LEU A 663 1.61 21.79 22.32
C LEU A 663 2.43 22.36 23.48
N ASN A 664 2.37 23.68 23.70
CA ASN A 664 3.07 24.32 24.81
C ASN A 664 2.61 23.82 26.17
N HIS A 665 1.29 23.72 26.33
CA HIS A 665 0.71 23.24 27.55
C HIS A 665 1.15 21.81 27.85
N LEU A 666 1.10 20.90 26.88
CA LEU A 666 1.56 19.53 27.03
C LEU A 666 3.05 19.48 27.39
N LEU A 667 3.91 20.15 26.61
CA LEU A 667 5.36 20.11 26.82
C LEU A 667 5.76 20.65 28.20
N SER A 668 5.19 21.78 28.62
CA SER A 668 5.49 22.38 29.93
C SER A 668 5.10 21.48 31.11
N HIS A 669 4.11 20.60 30.93
CA HIS A 669 3.60 19.73 31.98
C HIS A 669 4.18 18.32 31.97
N ILE A 670 4.92 17.87 30.94
CA ILE A 670 5.47 16.51 30.93
C ILE A 670 6.95 16.44 31.30
N SER A 671 7.35 15.31 31.88
CA SER A 671 8.73 14.92 32.15
C SER A 671 8.93 13.47 31.74
N ALA A 672 9.79 13.21 30.76
CA ALA A 672 9.99 11.89 30.16
C ALA A 672 11.50 11.54 30.09
N PRO A 673 12.10 11.05 31.19
CA PRO A 673 13.56 10.84 31.27
C PRO A 673 14.08 9.73 30.34
N ARG A 674 13.21 8.82 29.89
CA ARG A 674 13.56 7.68 29.01
C ARG A 674 13.13 7.90 27.56
N LEU A 675 12.72 9.12 27.19
CA LEU A 675 12.27 9.43 25.84
C LEU A 675 13.38 9.10 24.86
N GLN A 676 13.13 8.21 23.91
CA GLN A 676 14.08 7.79 22.87
C GLN A 676 13.82 8.50 21.55
N THR A 677 12.56 8.70 21.20
CA THR A 677 12.13 9.35 19.96
C THR A 677 11.19 10.50 20.28
N PHE A 678 11.57 11.71 19.88
CA PHE A 678 10.69 12.87 19.89
C PHE A 678 10.52 13.40 18.47
N LYS A 679 9.27 13.45 18.00
CA LYS A 679 8.90 13.99 16.69
C LYS A 679 7.83 15.05 16.85
N VAL A 680 8.08 16.25 16.35
CA VAL A 680 7.05 17.30 16.27
C VAL A 680 6.88 17.70 14.82
N GLY A 681 5.72 17.45 14.25
CA GLY A 681 5.27 17.87 12.91
C GLY A 681 4.29 19.04 13.03
N ARG A 682 4.29 20.00 12.11
CA ARG A 682 3.14 20.89 11.95
C ARG A 682 2.95 21.29 10.50
N GLU A 683 1.74 21.15 10.00
CA GLU A 683 1.28 21.78 8.77
C GLU A 683 0.95 23.25 9.06
N LEU A 684 1.59 24.16 8.33
CA LEU A 684 1.45 25.60 8.48
C LEU A 684 0.75 26.15 7.23
N GLU A 685 -0.43 26.73 7.41
CA GLU A 685 -1.20 27.31 6.29
C GLU A 685 -0.81 28.77 5.97
N ALA A 686 -0.18 29.45 6.93
CA ALA A 686 0.19 30.86 6.82
C ALA A 686 1.51 31.18 7.55
N GLN A 687 2.27 32.16 7.03
CA GLN A 687 3.53 32.61 7.60
C GLN A 687 3.40 33.06 9.07
N SER A 688 2.33 33.79 9.41
CA SER A 688 2.07 34.22 10.79
C SER A 688 1.89 33.03 11.76
N THR A 689 1.35 31.91 11.27
CA THR A 689 1.22 30.68 12.06
C THR A 689 2.57 30.00 12.25
N ALA A 690 3.45 30.10 11.25
CA ALA A 690 4.83 29.65 11.32
C ALA A 690 5.60 30.40 12.42
N GLU A 691 5.54 31.74 12.38
CA GLU A 691 6.17 32.65 13.34
C GLU A 691 5.68 32.35 14.76
N GLN A 692 4.36 32.23 14.96
CA GLN A 692 3.80 31.87 16.26
C GLN A 692 4.25 30.49 16.74
N PHE A 693 4.30 29.49 15.86
CA PHE A 693 4.75 28.15 16.22
C PHE A 693 6.23 28.12 16.60
N LEU A 694 7.08 28.86 15.90
CA LEU A 694 8.52 28.89 16.18
C LEU A 694 8.88 29.74 17.38
N ALA A 695 8.25 30.91 17.56
CA ALA A 695 8.36 31.68 18.79
C ALA A 695 7.92 30.84 20.01
N SER A 696 6.82 30.09 19.84
CA SER A 696 6.33 29.15 20.84
C SER A 696 7.33 28.03 21.15
N LEU A 697 7.92 27.38 20.14
CA LEU A 697 8.97 26.38 20.35
C LEU A 697 10.22 26.98 21.01
N HIS A 698 10.60 28.21 20.64
CA HIS A 698 11.70 28.95 21.26
C HIS A 698 11.44 29.09 22.77
N HIS A 699 10.24 29.49 23.18
CA HIS A 699 9.89 29.57 24.60
C HIS A 699 9.93 28.20 25.32
N GLN A 700 9.82 27.09 24.59
CA GLN A 700 9.89 25.74 25.14
C GLN A 700 11.29 25.11 25.07
N ILE A 701 12.34 25.80 24.59
CA ILE A 701 13.70 25.24 24.50
C ILE A 701 14.17 24.60 25.82
N PRO A 702 14.04 25.24 27.02
CA PRO A 702 14.47 24.62 28.27
C PRO A 702 13.71 23.32 28.58
N THR A 703 12.41 23.30 28.26
CA THR A 703 11.54 22.13 28.42
C THR A 703 11.94 21.00 27.46
N LEU A 704 12.16 21.33 26.19
CA LEU A 704 12.59 20.40 25.15
C LEU A 704 13.95 19.78 25.49
N ALA A 705 14.90 20.58 25.98
CA ALA A 705 16.20 20.09 26.44
C ALA A 705 16.07 19.08 27.59
N ARG A 706 15.20 19.37 28.55
CA ARG A 706 14.90 18.46 29.65
C ARG A 706 14.31 17.14 29.15
N LEU A 707 13.33 17.21 28.23
CA LEU A 707 12.69 16.02 27.65
C LEU A 707 13.64 15.19 26.79
N THR A 708 14.64 15.83 26.18
CA THR A 708 15.52 15.19 25.20
C THR A 708 16.88 14.80 25.75
N THR A 709 17.13 15.02 27.05
CA THR A 709 18.42 14.72 27.69
C THR A 709 18.84 13.25 27.50
N GLY A 710 17.89 12.32 27.35
CA GLY A 710 18.09 10.90 27.05
C GLY A 710 17.67 10.43 25.65
N ALA A 711 17.23 11.32 24.75
CA ALA A 711 16.68 10.94 23.45
C ALA A 711 17.76 10.54 22.44
N GLN A 712 17.54 9.40 21.77
CA GLN A 712 18.39 8.92 20.68
C GLN A 712 18.07 9.65 19.37
N VAL A 713 16.79 9.97 19.15
CA VAL A 713 16.27 10.63 17.96
C VAL A 713 15.40 11.81 18.38
N PHE A 714 15.83 13.01 18.03
CA PHE A 714 15.07 14.24 18.13
C PHE A 714 14.87 14.78 16.72
N LYS A 715 13.61 14.90 16.27
CA LYS A 715 13.28 15.40 14.94
C LYS A 715 12.13 16.40 15.04
N VAL A 716 12.40 17.66 14.74
CA VAL A 716 11.34 18.64 14.50
C VAL A 716 11.12 18.67 12.99
N ILE A 717 9.87 18.60 12.55
CA ILE A 717 9.39 18.63 11.17
C ILE A 717 8.38 19.77 11.11
N VAL A 718 8.55 20.73 10.21
CA VAL A 718 7.61 21.84 10.05
C VAL A 718 7.18 21.87 8.60
N ILE A 719 6.02 21.31 8.29
CA ILE A 719 5.46 21.19 6.95
C ILE A 719 4.71 22.50 6.62
N ASN A 720 5.02 23.19 5.54
CA ASN A 720 4.28 24.40 5.11
C ASN A 720 3.30 24.03 3.98
N LEU A 721 2.00 24.19 4.19
CA LEU A 721 0.93 23.99 3.19
C LEU A 721 0.48 25.36 2.68
N VAL A 722 0.74 25.74 1.43
CA VAL A 722 0.21 27.00 0.88
C VAL A 722 -1.23 26.79 0.40
N LEU A 723 -2.14 27.69 0.82
CA LEU A 723 -3.53 27.76 0.34
C LEU A 723 -3.65 28.45 -1.04
N ASN A 724 -4.67 28.00 -1.78
CA ASN A 724 -5.12 28.45 -3.11
C ASN A 724 -5.21 29.98 -3.30
N GLU A 725 -4.94 30.39 -4.54
CA GLU A 725 -4.95 31.77 -5.03
C GLU A 725 -6.32 32.44 -4.97
N GLY A 726 -6.36 33.67 -4.44
CA GLY A 726 -7.54 34.53 -4.50
C GLY A 726 -7.57 35.67 -3.47
N ASN A 727 -6.64 36.63 -3.55
CA ASN A 727 -6.80 38.05 -3.18
C ASN A 727 -5.43 38.76 -3.18
N SER A 728 -5.15 39.57 -4.22
CA SER A 728 -3.86 40.21 -4.49
C SER A 728 -3.78 41.68 -4.07
N GLU A 729 -4.24 42.08 -2.88
CA GLU A 729 -4.28 43.52 -2.54
C GLU A 729 -3.71 43.92 -1.17
N THR A 730 -2.82 43.14 -0.54
CA THR A 730 -2.33 43.50 0.81
C THR A 730 -0.82 43.35 1.05
N VAL A 731 -0.01 43.11 0.02
CA VAL A 731 1.44 42.91 0.19
C VAL A 731 2.21 44.24 0.37
N GLU A 732 1.76 45.35 -0.23
CA GLU A 732 2.50 46.62 -0.20
C GLU A 732 2.42 47.39 1.14
N THR A 733 1.56 46.96 2.08
CA THR A 733 1.36 47.68 3.36
C THR A 733 2.23 47.12 4.50
N ILE A 734 2.85 45.96 4.33
CA ILE A 734 3.62 45.29 5.41
C ILE A 734 5.11 45.69 5.40
N GLU A 735 5.68 46.05 4.25
CA GLU A 735 7.10 46.45 4.16
C GLU A 735 7.44 47.76 4.89
N LYS A 736 6.46 48.64 5.14
CA LYS A 736 6.72 49.96 5.75
C LYS A 736 6.75 50.00 7.29
N ARG A 737 6.53 48.89 8.00
CA ARG A 737 6.45 48.90 9.48
C ARG A 737 7.64 48.28 10.23
N TYR A 738 8.62 47.68 9.56
CA TYR A 738 9.66 46.88 10.25
C TYR A 738 11.07 47.49 10.32
N SER A 739 11.24 48.80 10.11
CA SER A 739 12.56 49.44 10.24
C SER A 739 12.83 50.11 11.61
N ALA A 740 12.07 49.81 12.67
CA ALA A 740 12.33 50.38 14.00
C ALA A 740 11.87 49.50 15.17
N SER A 741 12.78 48.71 15.76
CA SER A 741 13.15 48.77 17.20
C SER A 741 13.73 47.46 17.76
N GLN A 742 14.83 47.63 18.52
CA GLN A 742 15.40 46.87 19.64
C GLN A 742 15.20 45.34 19.76
N MET A 743 16.33 44.62 19.86
CA MET A 743 16.66 43.84 21.07
C MET A 743 18.12 43.36 21.07
N SER A 744 18.86 43.74 22.13
CA SER A 744 20.15 43.19 22.53
C SER A 744 19.99 42.21 23.68
N SER A 745 20.91 41.22 23.71
CA SER A 745 21.40 40.43 24.85
C SER A 745 20.43 39.51 25.61
N VAL A 746 20.53 38.21 25.31
CA VAL A 746 20.65 37.15 26.34
C VAL A 746 21.67 36.14 25.81
N GLY A 747 22.81 36.00 26.49
CA GLY A 747 23.81 34.99 26.17
C GLY A 747 23.35 33.61 26.64
N LEU A 748 23.34 32.63 25.74
CA LEU A 748 23.04 31.23 26.02
C LEU A 748 24.22 30.36 25.54
N ASP A 749 25.30 30.34 26.32
CA ASP A 749 26.26 29.24 26.28
C ASP A 749 25.76 28.14 27.23
N GLY A 750 25.04 27.16 26.69
CA GLY A 750 24.41 26.10 27.48
C GLY A 750 24.54 24.69 26.85
N PRO A 751 24.38 23.62 27.65
CA PRO A 751 24.61 22.21 27.22
C PRO A 751 23.73 21.70 26.06
N LEU A 752 22.73 22.48 25.64
CA LEU A 752 21.81 22.20 24.53
C LEU A 752 22.50 22.21 23.16
N SER A 753 23.42 23.16 22.95
CA SER A 753 24.08 23.40 21.65
C SER A 753 24.85 22.19 21.14
N LYS A 754 25.29 21.31 22.05
CA LYS A 754 26.05 20.10 21.72
C LYS A 754 25.17 18.86 21.44
N ARG A 755 23.84 18.93 21.60
CA ARG A 755 22.97 17.73 21.59
C ARG A 755 21.73 17.83 20.71
N LEU A 756 21.25 19.04 20.42
CA LEU A 756 20.21 19.23 19.41
C LEU A 756 20.87 19.03 18.04
N LYS A 757 20.63 17.87 17.40
CA LYS A 757 21.34 17.49 16.17
C LYS A 757 20.78 18.15 14.91
N GLU A 758 19.47 18.37 14.83
CA GLU A 758 18.82 18.84 13.60
C GLU A 758 17.37 19.34 13.84
N ILE A 759 16.99 20.47 13.22
CA ILE A 759 15.61 20.98 13.10
C ILE A 759 15.26 20.95 11.61
N TRP A 760 14.19 20.28 11.19
CA TRP A 760 13.74 20.25 9.80
C TRP A 760 12.45 21.06 9.64
N LEU A 761 12.48 22.04 8.74
CA LEU A 761 11.30 22.68 8.15
C LEU A 761 11.20 22.10 6.73
N THR A 762 10.01 21.75 6.24
CA THR A 762 9.71 21.10 4.96
C THR A 762 8.47 21.75 4.33
N TYR A 763 8.29 21.66 3.02
CA TYR A 763 7.10 22.16 2.32
C TYR A 763 6.19 20.99 1.96
N GLY A 764 4.86 21.18 2.01
CA GLY A 764 3.86 20.20 1.59
C GLY A 764 2.85 20.87 0.66
N GLY A 765 2.88 20.52 -0.61
CA GLY A 765 1.96 21.07 -1.61
C GLY A 765 2.42 20.54 -2.97
N GLN A 766 1.53 19.89 -3.70
CA GLN A 766 1.88 19.15 -4.91
C GLN A 766 1.92 20.05 -6.16
N ASP A 767 1.44 21.30 -6.06
CA ASP A 767 1.37 22.25 -7.18
C ASP A 767 1.85 23.66 -6.73
N ASP A 768 2.96 24.11 -7.34
CA ASP A 768 3.68 25.40 -7.24
C ASP A 768 4.43 25.82 -5.92
N PRO A 769 5.70 26.32 -5.99
CA PRO A 769 6.49 26.70 -4.83
C PRO A 769 6.53 28.22 -4.61
N LYS A 770 6.20 28.70 -3.41
CA LYS A 770 6.37 30.12 -3.01
C LYS A 770 7.72 30.38 -2.32
N PRO A 771 8.26 31.63 -2.34
CA PRO A 771 9.56 31.99 -1.75
C PRO A 771 9.63 31.70 -0.23
N PRO A 772 10.85 31.57 0.34
CA PRO A 772 11.04 31.32 1.77
C PRO A 772 10.39 32.42 2.63
N PRO A 773 9.99 32.10 3.88
CA PRO A 773 9.55 33.10 4.84
C PRO A 773 10.63 34.17 5.05
N ASN A 774 10.25 35.37 5.52
CA ASN A 774 11.17 36.51 5.56
C ASN A 774 12.48 36.21 6.32
N GLU A 775 13.56 36.91 5.98
CA GLU A 775 14.90 36.71 6.55
C GLU A 775 14.91 36.83 8.09
N GLY A 776 14.07 37.72 8.64
CA GLY A 776 13.92 37.91 10.10
C GLY A 776 13.38 36.67 10.81
N PHE A 777 12.42 35.97 10.23
CA PHE A 777 11.89 34.72 10.76
C PHE A 777 12.95 33.63 10.78
N LEU A 778 13.71 33.45 9.69
CA LEU A 778 14.78 32.44 9.65
C LEU A 778 15.88 32.74 10.68
N LEU A 779 16.24 34.01 10.85
CA LEU A 779 17.17 34.46 11.90
C LEU A 779 16.66 34.15 13.33
N GLU A 780 15.37 34.32 13.60
CA GLU A 780 14.79 33.94 14.89
C GLU A 780 14.83 32.43 15.12
N VAL A 781 14.57 31.60 14.10
CA VAL A 781 14.68 30.14 14.21
C VAL A 781 16.12 29.69 14.49
N ILE A 782 17.10 30.29 13.80
CA ILE A 782 18.53 29.99 14.01
C ILE A 782 18.97 30.42 15.42
N ARG A 783 18.52 31.60 15.88
CA ARG A 783 18.78 32.09 17.23
C ARG A 783 18.13 31.18 18.28
N ALA A 784 16.91 30.71 18.03
CA ALA A 784 16.21 29.72 18.86
C ALA A 784 16.97 28.39 18.93
N ALA A 785 17.56 27.96 17.82
CA ALA A 785 18.21 26.67 17.72
C ALA A 785 19.48 26.55 18.56
N GLY A 786 20.04 27.67 19.04
CA GLY A 786 21.12 27.67 20.04
C GLY A 786 22.33 26.84 19.65
N GLY A 787 22.70 26.82 18.36
CA GLY A 787 23.82 26.05 17.81
C GLY A 787 23.46 24.73 17.12
N ALA A 788 22.18 24.35 17.08
CA ALA A 788 21.71 23.21 16.30
C ALA A 788 21.60 23.52 14.81
N ASP A 789 21.74 22.49 13.97
CA ASP A 789 21.54 22.61 12.53
C ASP A 789 20.06 22.88 12.23
N VAL A 790 19.73 24.09 11.77
CA VAL A 790 18.38 24.46 11.32
C VAL A 790 18.29 24.26 9.83
N SER A 791 17.42 23.38 9.36
CA SER A 791 17.23 23.09 7.94
C SER A 791 15.83 23.52 7.48
N TRP A 792 15.67 24.33 6.42
CA TRP A 792 14.37 24.69 5.81
C TRP A 792 14.24 24.11 4.41
N ALA A 793 13.17 23.39 4.10
CA ALA A 793 13.03 22.58 2.88
C ALA A 793 14.28 21.71 2.61
N GLY A 794 14.86 21.14 3.67
CA GLY A 794 16.11 20.39 3.61
C GLY A 794 17.40 21.23 3.71
N LYS A 795 17.33 22.56 3.67
CA LYS A 795 18.46 23.50 3.59
C LYS A 795 19.00 23.98 4.95
N LYS A 796 20.21 23.61 5.38
CA LYS A 796 20.87 24.06 6.61
C LYS A 796 21.22 25.57 6.64
N ILE A 797 20.41 26.36 7.31
CA ILE A 797 20.54 27.82 7.47
C ILE A 797 21.53 28.17 8.59
N GLN A 798 22.57 28.94 8.27
CA GLN A 798 23.58 29.43 9.23
C GLN A 798 23.47 30.94 9.43
N SER A 799 23.57 31.40 10.68
CA SER A 799 23.72 32.83 11.01
C SER A 799 25.09 33.30 10.53
N LYS A 800 25.14 34.28 9.63
CA LYS A 800 26.36 35.07 9.40
C LYS A 800 26.56 36.10 10.49
#